data_AF-A0A913ZS60-F1
#
_entry.id   AF-A0A913ZS60-F1
#
_cell.length_a   1.000
_cell.length_b   1.000
_cell.length_c   1.000
_cell.angle_alpha   90.00
_cell.angle_beta   90.00
_cell.angle_gamma   90.00
#
_symmetry.space_group_name_H-M   'P 1'
#
loop_
_entity.id
_entity.type
_entity.pdbx_description
1 polymer ?
#
loop_
_entity_poly.entity_id
_entity_poly.type
_entity_poly.pdbx_seq_one_letter_code
_entity_poly.pdbx_strand_id
1 'polypeptide(L)'
;MKLVVLIPLLLCVMGVYCDMYLHNPRGSNNRLDEAKRERNNGNRLFDSQNNNRGGYNVGSLAYMAGSVLQIEWTNQHSCSDPNSNCEIILQYMCGDLVRDGSTTSTIPEWPSNCAEYDCNQDIEYGMHEPYDHYLNCKLRQRQANLFTADQNLKGNSAKYTRQNPGGTRRGYECPEERDYYPYWGPSPWRDVAILTNDATRCPYYQAESANVKARYACTLPREMIEENMSSRQPIIPITKEECEAIVYPADAQDGTGTRGVWAEVAAHGIAAPDCRESHWSRDNHLGNGIYGQTLSYNWTIPNIDHERCVMRIRYNISTGEYNGWSGNVNASLNKQGNQESTLDVATKYGFANLEAGDDRGYVFENNPEVDVFGNVEGTNNKNFELRLAINTAQLGRTFQDRSHTFAIRKRPADVPATATIRNLNVRGKRGNIVQVYPGVEYDFVPNTIETVPGEYIHIQWTGSNTNPNNNDGQGLPGTDRSNIVMLESPAYAEGGLSYYAPYTKNGQLGRNYPLNLDETTFLGFSRADLQDMAVLSSHQFRGEMSELDDAGTFYDAKPLAVTMTGHYHYMCTRNNNFSNRSQKGRIISKSEPVAYTSIGWTGGQVESQTGVLAFTQGTLDHLEDIKMEEWSPERGHEAVTAKGGADNLPGTYYETNFVVITPVEKFTVGDRKFEVRIKLLESNTDMIGVYRSDPDNLVNWVRMDAKTEGQELVFSVDQGGAYVARGTVSGGFVAGVVIALVVLVVIVGGSVFYFRKNPDKWESMTSSCRGAGGRV
;
A
#
# COMPACT_ATOMS: atom_id res chain seq x y z
N MET A 1 -55.56 2.66 -42.25
CA MET A 1 -55.57 2.10 -40.88
C MET A 1 -54.43 1.08 -40.78
N LYS A 2 -53.23 1.52 -40.36
CA LYS A 2 -52.09 0.63 -40.07
C LYS A 2 -51.49 1.11 -38.75
N LEU A 3 -51.58 0.23 -37.75
CA LEU A 3 -51.04 0.41 -36.41
C LEU A 3 -49.54 0.69 -36.49
N VAL A 4 -49.11 1.85 -35.99
CA VAL A 4 -47.72 2.11 -35.62
C VAL A 4 -47.59 1.67 -34.18
N VAL A 5 -46.88 0.56 -33.97
CA VAL A 5 -46.50 0.07 -32.64
C VAL A 5 -45.39 0.99 -32.13
N LEU A 6 -45.72 1.85 -31.17
CA LEU A 6 -44.74 2.51 -30.31
C LEU A 6 -44.14 1.44 -29.38
N ILE A 7 -42.89 1.04 -29.64
CA ILE A 7 -42.05 0.38 -28.64
C ILE A 7 -41.36 1.51 -27.86
N PRO A 8 -41.47 1.57 -26.51
CA PRO A 8 -40.62 2.45 -25.75
C PRO A 8 -39.21 1.86 -25.79
N LEU A 9 -38.29 2.56 -26.45
CA LEU A 9 -36.85 2.32 -26.32
C LEU A 9 -36.49 2.65 -24.86
N LEU A 10 -36.60 1.65 -23.98
CA LEU A 10 -36.00 1.71 -22.65
C LEU A 10 -34.48 1.81 -22.89
N LEU A 11 -33.96 3.03 -22.90
CA LEU A 11 -32.57 3.33 -22.62
C LEU A 11 -32.32 2.84 -21.18
N CYS A 12 -32.02 1.55 -21.04
CA CYS A 12 -31.36 1.03 -19.87
C CYS A 12 -30.00 1.72 -19.80
N VAL A 13 -29.94 2.84 -19.07
CA VAL A 13 -28.68 3.38 -18.56
C VAL A 13 -28.16 2.32 -17.59
N MET A 14 -27.46 1.33 -18.12
CA MET A 14 -26.72 0.37 -17.32
C MET A 14 -25.55 1.13 -16.70
N GLY A 15 -25.80 1.72 -15.53
CA GLY A 15 -24.73 2.20 -14.67
C GLY A 15 -23.93 0.98 -14.23
N VAL A 16 -22.74 0.80 -14.78
CA VAL A 16 -21.76 -0.14 -14.24
C VAL A 16 -21.22 0.51 -12.96
N TYR A 17 -21.67 -0.01 -11.82
CA TYR A 17 -21.25 0.40 -10.48
C TYR A 17 -20.33 -0.66 -9.91
N CYS A 18 -19.01 -0.50 -10.01
CA CYS A 18 -18.01 -1.20 -9.22
C CYS A 18 -16.63 -1.00 -9.84
N ASP A 19 -15.67 -0.35 -9.15
CA ASP A 19 -14.26 -0.44 -9.54
C ASP A 19 -13.22 -0.28 -8.41
N MET A 20 -13.59 -0.16 -7.13
CA MET A 20 -12.63 -0.14 -6.01
C MET A 20 -13.28 -0.58 -4.68
N TYR A 21 -12.68 -1.54 -3.96
CA TYR A 21 -13.10 -1.99 -2.62
C TYR A 21 -11.92 -2.02 -1.66
N LEU A 22 -12.02 -1.28 -0.56
CA LEU A 22 -11.02 -1.31 0.49
C LEU A 22 -11.31 -2.45 1.48
N HIS A 23 -10.35 -3.33 1.72
CA HIS A 23 -10.48 -4.51 2.59
C HIS A 23 -9.82 -4.32 3.95
N ASN A 24 -8.63 -3.72 3.99
CA ASN A 24 -7.92 -3.36 5.23
C ASN A 24 -7.28 -1.97 5.08
N PRO A 25 -7.47 -1.03 6.02
CA PRO A 25 -8.50 -1.03 7.07
C PRO A 25 -9.91 -1.20 6.47
N ARG A 26 -10.88 -1.68 7.24
CA ARG A 26 -12.21 -2.05 6.70
C ARG A 26 -12.86 -0.89 5.92
N GLY A 27 -13.09 -1.09 4.63
CA GLY A 27 -13.83 -0.17 3.76
C GLY A 27 -15.29 -0.04 4.16
N SER A 28 -15.79 1.19 4.22
CA SER A 28 -17.17 1.49 4.59
C SER A 28 -18.11 1.41 3.40
N ASN A 29 -17.71 1.87 2.20
CA ASN A 29 -18.59 2.01 1.04
C ASN A 29 -19.93 2.72 1.34
N ASN A 30 -19.92 3.76 2.19
CA ASN A 30 -21.08 4.45 2.78
C ASN A 30 -21.94 3.62 3.75
N ARG A 31 -21.58 2.38 4.03
CA ARG A 31 -22.25 1.52 5.01
C ARG A 31 -21.98 1.98 6.44
N LEU A 32 -22.89 1.65 7.35
CA LEU A 32 -22.77 1.79 8.80
C LEU A 32 -23.03 0.43 9.46
N ASP A 33 -24.26 0.14 9.93
CA ASP A 33 -24.63 -1.10 10.63
C ASP A 33 -25.89 -1.76 10.02
N GLU A 34 -26.06 -1.66 8.70
CA GLU A 34 -27.26 -2.17 8.04
C GLU A 34 -27.38 -3.71 8.10
N ALA A 35 -28.54 -4.24 8.54
CA ALA A 35 -28.83 -5.68 8.52
C ALA A 35 -28.95 -6.31 7.11
N LYS A 36 -28.96 -5.50 6.05
CA LYS A 36 -29.09 -5.97 4.65
C LYS A 36 -27.72 -6.09 3.99
N ARG A 37 -27.65 -6.88 2.90
CA ARG A 37 -26.42 -7.04 2.09
C ARG A 37 -25.97 -5.74 1.44
N GLU A 38 -26.93 -4.95 0.98
CA GLU A 38 -26.70 -3.61 0.42
C GLU A 38 -26.52 -2.57 1.51
N ARG A 39 -25.74 -1.51 1.26
CA ARG A 39 -25.85 -0.24 1.98
C ARG A 39 -27.26 0.35 1.82
N ASN A 40 -27.74 1.08 2.83
CA ASN A 40 -29.06 1.73 2.76
C ASN A 40 -29.03 3.04 1.96
N ASN A 41 -27.91 3.77 1.97
CA ASN A 41 -27.80 5.10 1.38
C ASN A 41 -26.43 5.36 0.74
N GLY A 42 -26.36 5.37 -0.59
CA GLY A 42 -25.14 5.70 -1.34
C GLY A 42 -24.74 7.17 -1.32
N ASN A 43 -25.53 8.04 -0.68
CA ASN A 43 -25.29 9.47 -0.55
C ASN A 43 -24.86 9.89 0.86
N ARG A 44 -24.60 8.95 1.77
CA ARG A 44 -24.38 9.23 3.18
C ARG A 44 -23.13 10.08 3.45
N LEU A 45 -21.96 9.62 2.99
CA LEU A 45 -20.66 10.21 3.31
C LEU A 45 -19.92 10.72 2.06
N PHE A 46 -19.86 9.92 1.00
CA PHE A 46 -19.04 10.19 -0.19
C PHE A 46 -19.55 9.43 -1.42
N ASP A 47 -19.09 9.80 -2.61
CA ASP A 47 -19.44 9.09 -3.82
C ASP A 47 -18.49 7.92 -4.09
N SER A 48 -18.84 6.71 -3.65
CA SER A 48 -17.94 5.57 -3.89
C SER A 48 -17.91 5.13 -5.36
N GLN A 49 -18.96 5.45 -6.14
CA GLN A 49 -19.18 4.92 -7.49
C GLN A 49 -19.15 3.38 -7.56
N ASN A 50 -19.32 2.73 -6.40
CA ASN A 50 -19.17 1.31 -6.20
C ASN A 50 -20.53 0.60 -6.08
N ASN A 51 -20.55 -0.73 -6.23
CA ASN A 51 -21.71 -1.58 -6.00
C ASN A 51 -22.24 -1.37 -4.57
N ASN A 52 -23.56 -1.32 -4.43
CA ASN A 52 -24.25 -1.17 -3.14
C ASN A 52 -23.91 -2.31 -2.14
N ARG A 53 -23.41 -3.47 -2.61
CA ARG A 53 -23.02 -4.64 -1.79
C ARG A 53 -21.62 -4.59 -1.20
N GLY A 54 -20.78 -3.65 -1.64
CA GLY A 54 -19.43 -3.46 -1.10
C GLY A 54 -19.43 -2.93 0.33
N GLY A 55 -18.27 -2.95 0.98
CA GLY A 55 -18.06 -2.44 2.34
C GLY A 55 -18.53 -3.36 3.47
N TYR A 56 -18.11 -3.00 4.68
CA TYR A 56 -18.31 -3.76 5.91
C TYR A 56 -19.09 -2.96 6.95
N ASN A 57 -19.68 -3.66 7.92
CA ASN A 57 -20.30 -2.97 9.06
C ASN A 57 -19.25 -2.22 9.88
N VAL A 58 -19.68 -1.14 10.52
CA VAL A 58 -18.81 -0.21 11.23
C VAL A 58 -18.10 -0.91 12.39
N GLY A 59 -16.86 -0.49 12.59
CA GLY A 59 -16.04 -0.98 13.68
C GLY A 59 -14.70 -0.26 13.68
N SER A 60 -14.56 0.71 14.58
CA SER A 60 -13.35 1.50 14.72
C SER A 60 -12.21 0.69 15.34
N LEU A 61 -11.02 0.84 14.76
CA LEU A 61 -9.77 0.26 15.25
C LEU A 61 -8.86 1.35 15.82
N ALA A 62 -7.83 0.97 16.56
CA ALA A 62 -6.85 1.91 17.08
C ALA A 62 -5.44 1.44 16.71
N TYR A 63 -4.75 2.18 15.85
CA TYR A 63 -3.39 1.86 15.41
C TYR A 63 -2.35 2.60 16.26
N MET A 64 -1.21 1.96 16.49
CA MET A 64 -0.09 2.60 17.17
C MET A 64 0.72 3.45 16.19
N ALA A 65 1.10 4.66 16.60
CA ALA A 65 2.04 5.49 15.87
C ALA A 65 3.33 4.73 15.52
N GLY A 66 3.73 4.77 14.25
CA GLY A 66 4.89 4.05 13.72
C GLY A 66 4.71 2.54 13.57
N SER A 67 3.49 2.00 13.72
CA SER A 67 3.18 0.61 13.35
C SER A 67 2.97 0.47 11.84
N VAL A 68 3.16 -0.72 11.31
CA VAL A 68 2.97 -1.04 9.88
C VAL A 68 1.61 -1.66 9.68
N LEU A 69 0.76 -1.01 8.89
CA LEU A 69 -0.56 -1.50 8.48
C LEU A 69 -0.50 -1.92 7.01
N GLN A 70 -0.78 -3.19 6.72
CA GLN A 70 -0.96 -3.63 5.34
C GLN A 70 -2.33 -3.18 4.84
N ILE A 71 -2.35 -2.11 4.05
CA ILE A 71 -3.52 -1.70 3.29
C ILE A 71 -3.79 -2.76 2.24
N GLU A 72 -5.05 -3.11 2.04
CA GLU A 72 -5.45 -4.13 1.08
C GLU A 72 -6.74 -3.76 0.36
N TRP A 73 -6.79 -4.01 -0.94
CA TRP A 73 -7.94 -3.69 -1.78
C TRP A 73 -8.10 -4.62 -2.98
N THR A 74 -9.25 -4.49 -3.63
CA THR A 74 -9.53 -5.01 -4.96
C THR A 74 -10.05 -3.90 -5.86
N ASN A 75 -9.72 -3.96 -7.15
CA ASN A 75 -10.24 -3.05 -8.18
C ASN A 75 -10.69 -3.86 -9.38
N GLN A 76 -11.91 -3.64 -9.88
CA GLN A 76 -12.45 -4.52 -10.92
C GLN A 76 -11.70 -4.35 -12.25
N HIS A 77 -11.34 -3.13 -12.63
CA HIS A 77 -10.53 -2.89 -13.82
C HIS A 77 -9.03 -3.11 -13.56
N SER A 78 -8.27 -3.43 -14.61
CA SER A 78 -6.84 -3.69 -14.50
C SER A 78 -6.00 -2.45 -14.17
N CYS A 79 -4.85 -2.66 -13.52
CA CYS A 79 -3.82 -1.67 -13.25
C CYS A 79 -2.45 -2.31 -13.54
N SER A 80 -1.49 -1.50 -14.01
CA SER A 80 -0.21 -1.99 -14.56
C SER A 80 -0.40 -3.05 -15.66
N ASP A 81 -1.50 -2.95 -16.42
CA ASP A 81 -1.88 -3.83 -17.52
C ASP A 81 -2.03 -2.99 -18.81
N PRO A 82 -1.74 -3.53 -20.01
CA PRO A 82 -1.77 -2.74 -21.24
C PRO A 82 -3.14 -2.15 -21.61
N ASN A 83 -4.23 -2.62 -21.00
CA ASN A 83 -5.59 -2.23 -21.36
C ASN A 83 -6.05 -0.89 -20.75
N SER A 84 -5.36 -0.36 -19.73
CA SER A 84 -5.80 0.83 -19.00
C SER A 84 -4.63 1.74 -18.57
N ASN A 85 -4.95 3.02 -18.41
CA ASN A 85 -4.16 3.93 -17.60
C ASN A 85 -4.73 3.96 -16.19
N CYS A 86 -3.88 3.87 -15.18
CA CYS A 86 -4.29 3.67 -13.80
C CYS A 86 -3.43 4.47 -12.82
N GLU A 87 -4.08 5.12 -11.87
CA GLU A 87 -3.48 5.62 -10.64
C GLU A 87 -4.32 5.21 -9.41
N ILE A 88 -3.68 4.52 -8.47
CA ILE A 88 -4.21 4.27 -7.13
C ILE A 88 -3.60 5.29 -6.18
N ILE A 89 -4.45 6.11 -5.55
CA ILE A 89 -4.02 7.15 -4.61
C ILE A 89 -4.50 6.82 -3.20
N LEU A 90 -3.56 6.57 -2.30
CA LEU A 90 -3.80 6.28 -0.89
C LEU A 90 -3.65 7.56 -0.08
N GLN A 91 -4.66 7.89 0.72
CA GLN A 91 -4.69 9.14 1.48
C GLN A 91 -5.31 8.93 2.85
N TYR A 92 -5.02 9.84 3.78
CA TYR A 92 -5.68 9.87 5.08
C TYR A 92 -6.01 11.29 5.52
N MET A 93 -6.92 11.40 6.47
CA MET A 93 -7.29 12.65 7.13
C MET A 93 -7.56 12.36 8.60
N CYS A 94 -7.09 13.24 9.48
CA CYS A 94 -7.45 13.24 10.90
C CYS A 94 -8.02 14.61 11.25
N GLY A 95 -9.07 14.64 12.07
CA GLY A 95 -9.64 15.88 12.57
C GLY A 95 -10.80 15.64 13.53
N ASP A 96 -11.01 16.57 14.47
CA ASP A 96 -11.99 16.41 15.56
C ASP A 96 -13.41 16.18 15.06
N LEU A 97 -13.74 16.65 13.86
CA LEU A 97 -15.07 16.54 13.28
C LEU A 97 -15.31 15.24 12.50
N VAL A 98 -14.25 14.46 12.20
CA VAL A 98 -14.32 13.22 11.41
C VAL A 98 -15.07 12.13 12.19
N ARG A 99 -16.13 11.56 11.61
CA ARG A 99 -16.98 10.55 12.28
C ARG A 99 -17.80 9.71 11.30
N ASP A 100 -18.13 8.49 11.71
CA ASP A 100 -19.13 7.66 11.02
C ASP A 100 -20.57 8.06 11.39
N GLY A 101 -20.81 8.60 12.59
CA GLY A 101 -22.16 8.91 13.06
C GLY A 101 -22.99 7.65 13.39
N SER A 102 -24.25 7.83 13.73
CA SER A 102 -25.16 6.76 14.18
C SER A 102 -26.33 6.51 13.22
N THR A 103 -26.51 7.34 12.19
CA THR A 103 -27.59 7.20 11.21
C THR A 103 -27.09 6.87 9.80
N THR A 104 -27.96 6.24 9.01
CA THR A 104 -27.71 5.99 7.58
C THR A 104 -28.14 7.16 6.69
N SER A 105 -28.81 8.16 7.26
CA SER A 105 -29.24 9.38 6.57
C SER A 105 -28.05 10.23 6.14
N THR A 106 -28.20 10.94 5.02
CA THR A 106 -27.22 11.95 4.60
C THR A 106 -27.33 13.17 5.50
N ILE A 107 -26.20 13.65 6.03
CA ILE A 107 -26.13 14.89 6.82
C ILE A 107 -26.88 16.05 6.12
N PRO A 108 -27.67 16.89 6.80
CA PRO A 108 -28.40 17.96 6.13
C PRO A 108 -27.48 19.01 5.47
N GLU A 109 -27.98 19.69 4.44
CA GLU A 109 -27.24 20.81 3.81
C GLU A 109 -27.45 22.13 4.54
N TRP A 110 -28.65 22.30 5.11
CA TRP A 110 -29.08 23.52 5.77
C TRP A 110 -28.86 23.39 7.27
N PRO A 111 -28.11 24.32 7.90
CA PRO A 111 -27.88 24.27 9.33
C PRO A 111 -29.18 24.24 10.14
N SER A 112 -30.25 24.89 9.65
CA SER A 112 -31.59 24.84 10.27
C SER A 112 -32.21 23.44 10.43
N ASN A 113 -31.68 22.45 9.72
CA ASN A 113 -32.14 21.06 9.79
C ASN A 113 -31.21 20.17 10.64
N CYS A 114 -30.15 20.75 11.20
CA CYS A 114 -29.21 20.09 12.09
C CYS A 114 -29.50 20.48 13.54
N ALA A 115 -29.09 19.63 14.48
CA ALA A 115 -29.15 19.94 15.90
C ALA A 115 -28.47 21.29 16.20
N GLU A 116 -29.11 22.12 17.03
CA GLU A 116 -28.60 23.43 17.44
C GLU A 116 -28.22 24.39 16.30
N TYR A 117 -28.79 24.19 15.10
CA TYR A 117 -28.44 24.97 13.90
C TYR A 117 -26.98 24.82 13.45
N ASP A 118 -26.30 23.71 13.82
CA ASP A 118 -24.90 23.46 13.47
C ASP A 118 -24.67 22.00 13.05
N CYS A 119 -24.47 21.79 11.75
CA CYS A 119 -24.21 20.46 11.21
C CYS A 119 -22.83 19.91 11.56
N ASN A 120 -21.85 20.75 11.91
CA ASN A 120 -20.55 20.25 12.35
C ASN A 120 -20.66 19.56 13.70
N GLN A 121 -21.56 20.02 14.58
CA GLN A 121 -21.78 19.48 15.93
C GLN A 121 -22.86 18.39 16.00
N ASP A 122 -23.68 18.23 14.94
CA ASP A 122 -24.68 17.18 14.87
C ASP A 122 -24.03 15.79 14.63
N ILE A 123 -23.67 15.14 15.74
CA ILE A 123 -22.96 13.85 15.75
C ILE A 123 -23.80 12.66 15.30
N GLU A 124 -25.12 12.83 15.12
CA GLU A 124 -25.99 11.78 14.59
C GLU A 124 -25.50 11.35 13.20
N TYR A 125 -25.10 12.34 12.38
CA TYR A 125 -24.70 12.11 11.01
C TYR A 125 -23.21 11.83 10.88
N GLY A 126 -22.90 10.94 9.94
CA GLY A 126 -21.54 10.73 9.49
C GLY A 126 -21.00 11.95 8.74
N MET A 127 -19.73 12.27 8.97
CA MET A 127 -19.05 13.41 8.39
C MET A 127 -17.55 13.15 8.31
N HIS A 128 -17.03 12.97 7.10
CA HIS A 128 -15.58 12.90 6.89
C HIS A 128 -15.01 14.29 6.63
N GLU A 129 -15.62 15.05 5.72
CA GLU A 129 -15.24 16.43 5.41
C GLU A 129 -16.20 17.41 6.12
N PRO A 130 -15.71 18.52 6.70
CA PRO A 130 -16.54 19.44 7.47
C PRO A 130 -17.46 20.31 6.59
N TYR A 131 -18.49 20.89 7.19
CA TYR A 131 -19.47 21.72 6.49
C TYR A 131 -18.83 22.87 5.70
N ASP A 132 -17.85 23.55 6.30
CA ASP A 132 -17.19 24.71 5.68
C ASP A 132 -16.40 24.32 4.42
N HIS A 133 -15.83 23.10 4.39
CA HIS A 133 -15.17 22.57 3.20
C HIS A 133 -16.19 22.36 2.07
N TYR A 134 -17.35 21.77 2.39
CA TYR A 134 -18.43 21.60 1.42
C TYR A 134 -19.02 22.93 0.96
N LEU A 135 -19.25 23.88 1.87
CA LEU A 135 -19.80 25.19 1.55
C LEU A 135 -18.85 25.95 0.62
N ASN A 136 -17.53 25.89 0.87
CA ASN A 136 -16.52 26.40 -0.05
C ASN A 136 -16.66 25.72 -1.42
N CYS A 137 -16.69 24.39 -1.49
CA CYS A 137 -16.86 23.66 -2.75
C CYS A 137 -18.16 24.03 -3.50
N LYS A 138 -19.25 24.24 -2.77
CA LYS A 138 -20.55 24.63 -3.30
C LYS A 138 -20.52 26.01 -3.95
N LEU A 139 -19.83 26.97 -3.32
CA LEU A 139 -19.79 28.37 -3.73
C LEU A 139 -18.55 28.71 -4.56
N ARG A 140 -17.57 27.83 -4.64
CA ARG A 140 -16.34 28.04 -5.43
C ARG A 140 -16.55 27.72 -6.88
N GLN A 141 -16.08 28.62 -7.74
CA GLN A 141 -16.04 28.43 -9.18
C GLN A 141 -15.23 27.17 -9.50
N ARG A 142 -15.76 26.34 -10.40
CA ARG A 142 -15.01 25.19 -10.92
C ARG A 142 -13.83 25.65 -11.77
N GLN A 143 -12.83 24.80 -11.95
CA GLN A 143 -11.80 25.03 -12.95
C GLN A 143 -12.40 24.90 -14.36
N ALA A 144 -12.52 26.03 -15.06
CA ALA A 144 -13.19 26.10 -16.35
C ALA A 144 -12.46 25.30 -17.44
N ASN A 145 -11.13 25.15 -17.33
CA ASN A 145 -10.30 24.48 -18.33
C ASN A 145 -10.36 22.93 -18.29
N LEU A 146 -11.11 22.33 -17.35
CA LEU A 146 -11.19 20.87 -17.25
C LEU A 146 -11.96 20.25 -18.42
N PHE A 147 -11.41 19.15 -18.94
CA PHE A 147 -12.08 18.30 -19.92
C PHE A 147 -13.31 17.62 -19.31
N THR A 148 -14.47 17.83 -19.92
CA THR A 148 -15.75 17.19 -19.59
C THR A 148 -16.30 16.36 -20.74
N ALA A 149 -15.61 16.35 -21.89
CA ALA A 149 -15.98 15.60 -23.08
C ALA A 149 -17.41 15.94 -23.53
N ASP A 150 -18.28 14.95 -23.61
CA ASP A 150 -19.69 15.04 -24.01
C ASP A 150 -20.66 15.33 -22.84
N GLN A 151 -20.15 15.52 -21.62
CA GLN A 151 -20.99 15.76 -20.44
C GLN A 151 -21.40 17.23 -20.33
N ASN A 152 -22.71 17.47 -20.31
CA ASN A 152 -23.31 18.79 -20.08
C ASN A 152 -23.48 19.04 -18.57
N LEU A 153 -22.64 19.91 -18.01
CA LEU A 153 -22.71 20.31 -16.61
C LEU A 153 -23.94 21.20 -16.35
N LYS A 154 -24.62 20.98 -15.21
CA LYS A 154 -25.81 21.76 -14.81
C LYS A 154 -25.50 22.99 -13.95
N GLY A 155 -24.22 23.35 -13.80
CA GLY A 155 -23.77 24.50 -13.04
C GLY A 155 -22.25 24.70 -13.12
N ASN A 156 -21.78 25.79 -12.51
CA ASN A 156 -20.40 26.29 -12.68
C ASN A 156 -19.57 26.29 -11.38
N SER A 157 -20.06 25.69 -10.30
CA SER A 157 -19.27 25.51 -9.08
C SER A 157 -18.52 24.18 -9.04
N ALA A 158 -17.57 24.03 -8.11
CA ALA A 158 -16.72 22.85 -7.94
C ALA A 158 -17.50 21.56 -7.57
N LYS A 159 -18.83 21.64 -7.41
CA LYS A 159 -19.70 20.45 -7.34
C LYS A 159 -19.97 19.79 -8.68
N TYR A 160 -19.78 20.53 -9.77
CA TYR A 160 -20.12 20.09 -11.13
C TYR A 160 -18.85 19.65 -11.85
N THR A 161 -18.68 18.33 -11.94
CA THR A 161 -17.58 17.67 -12.65
C THR A 161 -18.12 16.80 -13.77
N ARG A 162 -17.23 16.28 -14.61
CA ARG A 162 -17.57 15.29 -15.62
C ARG A 162 -18.34 14.09 -15.04
N GLN A 163 -17.95 13.60 -13.86
CA GLN A 163 -18.59 12.46 -13.20
C GLN A 163 -19.77 12.84 -12.30
N ASN A 164 -19.91 14.13 -11.95
CA ASN A 164 -21.06 14.64 -11.21
C ASN A 164 -21.73 15.82 -11.94
N PRO A 165 -22.20 15.65 -13.19
CA PRO A 165 -22.70 16.76 -14.00
C PRO A 165 -23.98 17.38 -13.43
N GLY A 166 -24.73 16.64 -12.61
CA GLY A 166 -25.91 17.12 -11.89
C GLY A 166 -25.61 17.83 -10.56
N GLY A 167 -24.38 17.79 -10.05
CA GLY A 167 -24.03 18.36 -8.74
C GLY A 167 -24.68 17.63 -7.57
N THR A 168 -24.87 16.31 -7.68
CA THR A 168 -25.48 15.48 -6.63
C THR A 168 -24.62 15.54 -5.38
N ARG A 169 -25.24 15.78 -4.22
CA ARG A 169 -24.56 15.85 -2.93
C ARG A 169 -24.39 14.45 -2.32
N ARG A 170 -23.18 14.17 -1.83
CA ARG A 170 -22.79 12.92 -1.17
C ARG A 170 -22.07 13.29 0.12
N GLY A 171 -22.78 13.26 1.25
CA GLY A 171 -22.32 13.90 2.48
C GLY A 171 -21.88 15.35 2.23
N TYR A 172 -20.64 15.63 2.61
CA TYR A 172 -19.94 16.91 2.42
C TYR A 172 -18.70 16.80 1.51
N GLU A 173 -18.63 15.73 0.72
CA GLU A 173 -17.55 15.57 -0.26
C GLU A 173 -17.54 16.71 -1.28
N CYS A 174 -16.34 17.19 -1.64
CA CYS A 174 -16.12 18.04 -2.81
C CYS A 174 -15.80 17.21 -4.08
N PRO A 175 -16.71 17.14 -5.08
CA PRO A 175 -16.52 16.32 -6.28
C PRO A 175 -15.28 16.67 -7.10
N GLU A 176 -14.94 17.95 -7.24
CA GLU A 176 -13.76 18.38 -8.01
C GLU A 176 -12.44 17.98 -7.32
N GLU A 177 -12.39 17.98 -5.98
CA GLU A 177 -11.22 17.50 -5.24
C GLU A 177 -11.08 15.98 -5.35
N ARG A 178 -12.20 15.27 -5.34
CA ARG A 178 -12.25 13.82 -5.53
C ARG A 178 -11.72 13.42 -6.92
N ASP A 179 -12.31 14.00 -7.97
CA ASP A 179 -12.12 13.58 -9.38
C ASP A 179 -10.76 13.95 -9.98
N TYR A 180 -10.11 15.01 -9.47
CA TYR A 180 -8.90 15.54 -10.08
C TYR A 180 -7.72 15.51 -9.10
N TYR A 181 -6.66 14.80 -9.48
CA TYR A 181 -5.44 14.67 -8.70
C TYR A 181 -4.19 14.84 -9.56
N PRO A 182 -3.14 15.52 -9.08
CA PRO A 182 -3.07 16.35 -7.87
C PRO A 182 -4.05 17.51 -7.90
N TYR A 183 -4.64 17.83 -6.75
CA TYR A 183 -5.65 18.89 -6.68
C TYR A 183 -5.01 20.28 -6.64
N TRP A 184 -5.47 21.22 -7.46
CA TRP A 184 -4.90 22.58 -7.50
C TRP A 184 -5.40 23.48 -6.37
N GLY A 185 -6.52 23.15 -5.73
CA GLY A 185 -7.01 23.84 -4.54
C GLY A 185 -6.52 23.21 -3.24
N PRO A 186 -6.80 23.84 -2.08
CA PRO A 186 -6.57 23.20 -0.78
C PRO A 186 -7.34 21.88 -0.64
N SER A 187 -6.67 20.83 -0.17
CA SER A 187 -7.29 19.54 0.17
C SER A 187 -7.00 19.17 1.62
N PRO A 188 -7.99 18.67 2.38
CA PRO A 188 -7.77 18.21 3.76
C PRO A 188 -7.08 16.83 3.82
N TRP A 189 -6.96 16.16 2.67
CA TRP A 189 -6.36 14.83 2.55
C TRP A 189 -4.84 14.93 2.47
N ARG A 190 -4.17 14.04 3.20
CA ARG A 190 -2.71 13.86 3.20
C ARG A 190 -2.39 12.63 2.37
N ASP A 191 -1.45 12.78 1.45
CA ASP A 191 -1.08 11.71 0.53
C ASP A 191 -0.14 10.71 1.22
N VAL A 192 -0.47 9.42 1.14
CA VAL A 192 0.36 8.32 1.64
C VAL A 192 1.21 7.78 0.49
N ALA A 193 0.55 7.31 -0.58
CA ALA A 193 1.22 6.74 -1.73
C ALA A 193 0.41 6.92 -3.02
N ILE A 194 1.12 7.01 -4.14
CA ILE A 194 0.58 6.96 -5.51
C ILE A 194 1.17 5.74 -6.20
N LEU A 195 0.31 4.79 -6.57
CA LEU A 195 0.70 3.59 -7.30
C LEU A 195 0.15 3.70 -8.73
N THR A 196 1.02 3.78 -9.72
CA THR A 196 0.61 4.11 -11.10
C THR A 196 1.15 3.10 -12.11
N ASN A 197 0.52 2.96 -13.27
CA ASN A 197 1.12 2.23 -14.39
C ASN A 197 2.25 3.01 -15.10
N ASP A 198 2.35 4.33 -14.88
CA ASP A 198 3.35 5.20 -15.47
C ASP A 198 4.14 5.95 -14.39
N ALA A 199 5.10 5.24 -13.79
CA ALA A 199 5.95 5.78 -12.73
C ALA A 199 6.82 6.97 -13.17
N THR A 200 6.93 7.25 -14.48
CA THR A 200 7.61 8.45 -14.98
C THR A 200 6.94 9.75 -14.51
N ARG A 201 5.68 9.67 -14.08
CA ARG A 201 4.91 10.79 -13.49
C ARG A 201 5.18 11.02 -12.01
N CYS A 202 5.90 10.13 -11.33
CA CYS A 202 6.14 10.25 -9.89
C CYS A 202 6.79 11.57 -9.45
N PRO A 203 7.80 12.12 -10.14
CA PRO A 203 8.33 13.44 -9.80
C PRO A 203 7.27 14.55 -9.80
N TYR A 204 6.30 14.47 -10.72
CA TYR A 204 5.18 15.40 -10.77
C TYR A 204 4.23 15.20 -9.58
N TYR A 205 3.79 13.97 -9.30
CA TYR A 205 2.89 13.70 -8.17
C TYR A 205 3.50 14.12 -6.83
N GLN A 206 4.79 13.85 -6.63
CA GLN A 206 5.52 14.19 -5.41
C GLN A 206 5.65 15.71 -5.24
N ALA A 207 6.01 16.44 -6.30
CA ALA A 207 6.16 17.89 -6.26
C ALA A 207 4.81 18.62 -6.12
N GLU A 208 3.74 18.08 -6.71
CA GLU A 208 2.42 18.69 -6.68
C GLU A 208 1.56 18.25 -5.50
N SER A 209 1.99 17.30 -4.68
CA SER A 209 1.22 16.87 -3.51
C SER A 209 0.95 18.04 -2.54
N ALA A 210 -0.26 18.04 -1.94
CA ALA A 210 -0.61 18.98 -0.86
C ALA A 210 0.26 18.76 0.41
N ASN A 211 0.98 17.64 0.50
CA ASN A 211 1.94 17.37 1.56
C ASN A 211 3.05 18.43 1.61
N VAL A 212 3.55 18.82 0.44
CA VAL A 212 4.77 19.64 0.29
C VAL A 212 4.53 20.98 -0.41
N LYS A 213 3.46 21.11 -1.20
CA LYS A 213 3.22 22.32 -2.01
C LYS A 213 2.00 23.09 -1.51
N ALA A 214 2.24 24.33 -1.08
CA ALA A 214 1.19 25.26 -0.68
C ALA A 214 0.23 25.56 -1.84
N ARG A 215 -0.99 25.96 -1.48
CA ARG A 215 -2.06 26.32 -2.42
C ARG A 215 -2.56 27.72 -2.14
N TYR A 216 -3.33 28.27 -3.07
CA TYR A 216 -3.99 29.55 -2.86
C TYR A 216 -5.49 29.39 -3.00
N ALA A 217 -6.23 30.15 -2.21
CA ALA A 217 -7.69 30.18 -2.26
C ALA A 217 -8.21 31.58 -1.92
N CYS A 218 -9.34 31.93 -2.53
CA CYS A 218 -10.03 33.15 -2.19
C CYS A 218 -10.83 32.97 -0.89
N THR A 219 -10.55 33.83 0.09
CA THR A 219 -11.35 33.94 1.32
C THR A 219 -12.22 35.18 1.21
N LEU A 220 -13.53 34.98 1.34
CA LEU A 220 -14.51 36.06 1.28
C LEU A 220 -14.95 36.48 2.69
N PRO A 221 -15.48 37.71 2.85
CA PRO A 221 -16.13 38.15 4.08
C PRO A 221 -17.20 37.15 4.54
N ARG A 222 -17.26 36.88 5.84
CA ARG A 222 -18.13 35.84 6.40
C ARG A 222 -19.61 36.14 6.12
N GLU A 223 -20.01 37.40 6.25
CA GLU A 223 -21.37 37.87 6.00
C GLU A 223 -21.79 37.61 4.54
N MET A 224 -20.88 37.83 3.59
CA MET A 224 -21.11 37.54 2.17
C MET A 224 -21.35 36.04 1.93
N ILE A 225 -20.62 35.16 2.60
CA ILE A 225 -20.82 33.71 2.50
C ILE A 225 -22.19 33.33 3.08
N GLU A 226 -22.55 33.85 4.25
CA GLU A 226 -23.82 33.59 4.95
C GLU A 226 -25.03 34.01 4.09
N GLU A 227 -24.99 35.19 3.47
CA GLU A 227 -26.05 35.66 2.57
C GLU A 227 -26.20 34.82 1.29
N ASN A 228 -25.11 34.18 0.85
CA ASN A 228 -25.06 33.43 -0.41
C ASN A 228 -25.10 31.92 -0.23
N MET A 229 -25.37 31.41 0.98
CA MET A 229 -25.45 29.96 1.23
C MET A 229 -26.47 29.26 0.32
N SER A 230 -27.51 29.94 -0.15
CA SER A 230 -28.50 29.43 -1.12
C SER A 230 -28.22 29.71 -2.57
N SER A 231 -27.10 30.37 -2.88
CA SER A 231 -26.73 30.64 -4.24
C SER A 231 -26.54 29.34 -5.02
N ARG A 232 -27.09 29.34 -6.24
CA ARG A 232 -26.83 28.32 -7.26
C ARG A 232 -25.64 28.69 -8.16
N GLN A 233 -25.16 29.93 -8.06
CA GLN A 233 -24.01 30.43 -8.79
C GLN A 233 -22.78 30.47 -7.88
N PRO A 234 -21.60 30.15 -8.40
CA PRO A 234 -20.37 30.34 -7.63
C PRO A 234 -20.17 31.83 -7.34
N ILE A 235 -19.69 32.13 -6.13
CA ILE A 235 -19.30 33.48 -5.70
C ILE A 235 -17.84 33.54 -5.24
N ILE A 236 -17.20 32.39 -4.97
CA ILE A 236 -15.79 32.32 -4.60
C ILE A 236 -14.98 32.08 -5.88
N PRO A 237 -14.25 33.09 -6.39
CA PRO A 237 -13.43 32.93 -7.58
C PRO A 237 -12.18 32.09 -7.31
N ILE A 238 -11.54 31.64 -8.39
CA ILE A 238 -10.33 30.80 -8.35
C ILE A 238 -9.09 31.53 -8.89
N THR A 239 -9.19 32.83 -9.17
CA THR A 239 -8.07 33.68 -9.56
C THR A 239 -7.83 34.77 -8.53
N LYS A 240 -6.58 35.24 -8.44
CA LYS A 240 -6.19 36.31 -7.53
C LYS A 240 -6.90 37.61 -7.88
N GLU A 241 -6.92 37.93 -9.17
CA GLU A 241 -7.45 39.17 -9.71
C GLU A 241 -8.96 39.30 -9.41
N GLU A 242 -9.74 38.23 -9.64
CA GLU A 242 -11.17 38.22 -9.33
C GLU A 242 -11.42 38.26 -7.82
N CYS A 243 -10.59 37.60 -7.02
CA CYS A 243 -10.72 37.59 -5.57
C CYS A 243 -10.51 38.98 -4.96
N GLU A 244 -9.41 39.65 -5.33
CA GLU A 244 -9.02 40.95 -4.80
C GLU A 244 -9.90 42.10 -5.32
N ALA A 245 -10.65 41.87 -6.41
CA ALA A 245 -11.65 42.79 -6.93
C ALA A 245 -12.95 42.82 -6.10
N ILE A 246 -13.19 41.82 -5.24
CA ILE A 246 -14.40 41.75 -4.42
C ILE A 246 -14.31 42.75 -3.26
N VAL A 247 -15.37 43.56 -3.10
CA VAL A 247 -15.60 44.46 -1.96
C VAL A 247 -17.00 44.20 -1.42
N TYR A 248 -17.13 44.03 -0.10
CA TYR A 248 -18.40 43.79 0.58
C TYR A 248 -18.64 44.78 1.74
N PRO A 249 -19.84 45.39 1.83
CA PRO A 249 -20.91 45.33 0.83
C PRO A 249 -20.48 46.06 -0.46
N ALA A 250 -21.07 45.69 -1.60
CA ALA A 250 -20.64 46.15 -2.93
C ALA A 250 -20.78 47.67 -3.12
N ASP A 251 -21.59 48.33 -2.29
CA ASP A 251 -21.84 49.77 -2.27
C ASP A 251 -20.97 50.54 -1.25
N ALA A 252 -19.96 49.90 -0.65
CA ALA A 252 -19.02 50.59 0.24
C ALA A 252 -18.16 51.60 -0.53
N GLN A 253 -18.58 52.87 -0.56
CA GLN A 253 -17.96 53.94 -1.35
C GLN A 253 -16.68 54.53 -0.74
N ASP A 254 -16.40 54.28 0.55
CA ASP A 254 -15.34 54.99 1.30
C ASP A 254 -14.14 54.10 1.68
N GLY A 255 -13.97 52.93 1.04
CA GLY A 255 -12.93 51.97 1.41
C GLY A 255 -13.15 51.28 2.76
N THR A 256 -14.36 51.43 3.33
CA THR A 256 -14.83 50.79 4.57
C THR A 256 -15.31 49.35 4.37
N GLY A 257 -15.45 48.90 3.12
CA GLY A 257 -15.86 47.54 2.78
C GLY A 257 -14.74 46.52 2.99
N THR A 258 -15.12 45.31 3.39
CA THR A 258 -14.21 44.17 3.54
C THR A 258 -13.91 43.58 2.17
N ARG A 259 -12.63 43.38 1.85
CA ARG A 259 -12.19 42.83 0.57
C ARG A 259 -12.06 41.31 0.61
N GLY A 260 -12.24 40.68 -0.57
CA GLY A 260 -11.79 39.31 -0.77
C GLY A 260 -10.27 39.24 -0.62
N VAL A 261 -9.78 38.18 0.03
CA VAL A 261 -8.35 37.97 0.30
C VAL A 261 -7.89 36.73 -0.44
N TRP A 262 -6.92 36.91 -1.34
CA TRP A 262 -6.22 35.79 -1.97
C TRP A 262 -5.18 35.24 -1.00
N ALA A 263 -5.57 34.21 -0.26
CA ALA A 263 -4.80 33.67 0.85
C ALA A 263 -3.98 32.46 0.40
N GLU A 264 -2.72 32.40 0.84
CA GLU A 264 -1.92 31.19 0.79
C GLU A 264 -2.38 30.22 1.89
N VAL A 265 -2.67 28.99 1.50
CA VAL A 265 -2.91 27.86 2.39
C VAL A 265 -1.66 27.00 2.37
N ALA A 266 -0.98 26.91 3.51
CA ALA A 266 0.27 26.16 3.65
C ALA A 266 0.09 24.69 3.25
N ALA A 267 1.17 24.09 2.76
CA ALA A 267 1.26 22.63 2.62
C ALA A 267 1.11 21.97 4.00
N HIS A 268 0.78 20.66 4.02
CA HIS A 268 0.68 19.92 5.28
C HIS A 268 2.00 19.85 6.06
N GLY A 269 3.14 20.13 5.41
CA GLY A 269 4.45 20.15 6.04
C GLY A 269 4.96 18.76 6.41
N ILE A 270 4.55 17.75 5.64
CA ILE A 270 4.97 16.35 5.79
C ILE A 270 5.70 15.88 4.53
N ALA A 271 6.33 14.72 4.58
CA ALA A 271 7.04 14.15 3.43
C ALA A 271 6.14 14.06 2.19
N ALA A 272 6.73 14.23 1.00
CA ALA A 272 6.06 13.89 -0.24
C ALA A 272 5.61 12.42 -0.20
N PRO A 273 4.49 12.07 -0.84
CA PRO A 273 4.00 10.71 -0.82
C PRO A 273 4.98 9.75 -1.49
N ASP A 274 4.94 8.49 -1.06
CA ASP A 274 5.60 7.42 -1.79
C ASP A 274 4.99 7.36 -3.19
N CYS A 275 5.81 7.22 -4.22
CA CYS A 275 5.31 7.05 -5.58
C CYS A 275 6.13 6.01 -6.32
N ARG A 276 5.43 5.03 -6.88
CA ARG A 276 6.01 3.89 -7.58
C ARG A 276 4.99 3.25 -8.51
N GLU A 277 5.42 2.24 -9.24
CA GLU A 277 4.53 1.40 -10.02
C GLU A 277 3.50 0.69 -9.15
N SER A 278 2.29 0.55 -9.70
CA SER A 278 1.29 -0.36 -9.14
C SER A 278 1.68 -1.81 -9.35
N HIS A 279 1.26 -2.65 -8.41
CA HIS A 279 1.20 -4.09 -8.68
C HIS A 279 0.26 -4.35 -9.86
N TRP A 280 0.58 -5.39 -10.64
CA TRP A 280 -0.29 -5.87 -11.71
C TRP A 280 -1.60 -6.39 -11.13
N SER A 281 -2.71 -5.98 -11.73
CA SER A 281 -4.04 -6.49 -11.40
C SER A 281 -4.77 -6.89 -12.67
N ARG A 282 -5.39 -8.07 -12.63
CA ARG A 282 -6.13 -8.60 -13.79
C ARG A 282 -7.33 -7.72 -14.14
N ASP A 283 -7.67 -7.63 -15.42
CA ASP A 283 -8.95 -7.05 -15.80
C ASP A 283 -10.12 -7.98 -15.43
N ASN A 284 -11.16 -7.38 -14.84
CA ASN A 284 -12.28 -8.06 -14.20
C ASN A 284 -11.85 -9.03 -13.08
N HIS A 285 -12.79 -9.81 -12.54
CA HIS A 285 -12.52 -10.74 -11.42
C HIS A 285 -12.02 -10.05 -10.14
N LEU A 286 -12.49 -8.81 -9.89
CA LEU A 286 -12.06 -7.97 -8.76
C LEU A 286 -10.55 -7.65 -8.77
N GLY A 287 -9.86 -7.76 -9.91
CA GLY A 287 -8.46 -7.36 -10.00
C GLY A 287 -7.53 -8.12 -9.08
N ASN A 288 -7.76 -9.42 -8.92
CA ASN A 288 -6.79 -10.29 -8.26
C ASN A 288 -5.41 -10.07 -8.92
N GLY A 289 -4.41 -9.84 -8.07
CA GLY A 289 -3.03 -9.71 -8.47
C GLY A 289 -2.40 -11.07 -8.80
N ILE A 290 -1.07 -11.06 -8.89
CA ILE A 290 -0.28 -12.26 -9.15
C ILE A 290 -0.58 -13.32 -8.08
N TYR A 291 -0.70 -14.58 -8.50
CA TYR A 291 -1.07 -15.73 -7.66
C TYR A 291 -2.46 -15.66 -7.02
N GLY A 292 -3.36 -14.83 -7.54
CA GLY A 292 -4.72 -14.71 -7.04
C GLY A 292 -4.83 -13.94 -5.71
N GLN A 293 -3.75 -13.25 -5.31
CA GLN A 293 -3.73 -12.45 -4.09
C GLN A 293 -4.40 -11.10 -4.31
N THR A 294 -4.93 -10.55 -3.24
CA THR A 294 -5.41 -9.17 -3.16
C THR A 294 -4.24 -8.20 -3.22
N LEU A 295 -4.48 -7.01 -3.78
CA LEU A 295 -3.44 -5.99 -3.90
C LEU A 295 -3.21 -5.36 -2.53
N SER A 296 -1.94 -5.04 -2.22
CA SER A 296 -1.60 -4.49 -0.92
C SER A 296 -0.50 -3.44 -0.94
N TYR A 297 -0.44 -2.65 0.13
CA TYR A 297 0.58 -1.64 0.40
C TYR A 297 0.85 -1.55 1.91
N ASN A 298 2.11 -1.64 2.33
CA ASN A 298 2.47 -1.48 3.74
C ASN A 298 2.61 0.00 4.09
N TRP A 299 1.66 0.53 4.86
CA TRP A 299 1.68 1.90 5.34
C TRP A 299 2.20 1.98 6.77
N THR A 300 3.27 2.75 6.96
CA THR A 300 3.72 3.14 8.31
C THR A 300 2.81 4.23 8.85
N ILE A 301 2.07 3.91 9.90
CA ILE A 301 1.12 4.81 10.55
C ILE A 301 1.87 6.05 11.05
N PRO A 302 1.44 7.26 10.67
CA PRO A 302 2.16 8.49 11.00
C PRO A 302 2.19 8.72 12.52
N ASN A 303 3.21 9.43 13.00
CA ASN A 303 3.37 9.77 14.41
C ASN A 303 2.44 10.92 14.83
N ILE A 304 1.14 10.66 14.80
CA ILE A 304 0.06 11.58 15.16
C ILE A 304 -0.74 10.94 16.29
N ASP A 305 -1.12 11.72 17.31
CA ASP A 305 -1.98 11.26 18.40
C ASP A 305 -3.38 11.85 18.19
N HIS A 306 -4.30 11.07 17.64
CA HIS A 306 -5.62 11.54 17.24
C HIS A 306 -6.66 10.41 17.21
N GLU A 307 -7.82 10.61 17.84
CA GLU A 307 -8.84 9.56 17.99
C GLU A 307 -9.78 9.42 16.78
N ARG A 308 -9.74 10.36 15.83
CA ARG A 308 -10.63 10.41 14.67
C ARG A 308 -9.86 10.61 13.36
N CYS A 309 -9.53 9.51 12.71
CA CYS A 309 -8.88 9.48 11.41
C CYS A 309 -9.68 8.62 10.44
N VAL A 310 -9.53 8.88 9.15
CA VAL A 310 -10.13 8.12 8.06
C VAL A 310 -9.14 7.96 6.92
N MET A 311 -9.16 6.80 6.30
CA MET A 311 -8.37 6.51 5.11
C MET A 311 -9.27 6.56 3.86
N ARG A 312 -8.74 7.08 2.76
CA ARG A 312 -9.35 7.08 1.43
C ARG A 312 -8.41 6.38 0.45
N ILE A 313 -8.96 5.49 -0.37
CA ILE A 313 -8.32 4.98 -1.57
C ILE A 313 -9.08 5.54 -2.77
N ARG A 314 -8.37 6.15 -3.72
CA ARG A 314 -8.92 6.56 -5.02
C ARG A 314 -8.32 5.71 -6.11
N TYR A 315 -9.12 5.43 -7.12
CA TYR A 315 -8.71 4.76 -8.33
C TYR A 315 -9.12 5.60 -9.52
N ASN A 316 -8.13 6.26 -10.11
CA ASN A 316 -8.30 6.96 -11.37
C ASN A 316 -7.97 5.97 -12.48
N ILE A 317 -8.91 5.82 -13.40
CA ILE A 317 -8.73 5.00 -14.58
C ILE A 317 -9.14 5.80 -15.82
N SER A 318 -8.36 5.64 -16.88
CA SER A 318 -8.78 6.02 -18.22
C SER A 318 -8.41 4.95 -19.21
N THR A 319 -9.13 4.91 -20.31
CA THR A 319 -8.87 4.00 -21.42
C THR A 319 -7.94 4.66 -22.44
N GLY A 320 -7.45 3.89 -23.40
CA GLY A 320 -6.43 4.35 -24.33
C GLY A 320 -6.93 5.28 -25.44
N GLU A 321 -8.23 5.52 -25.60
CA GLU A 321 -8.84 6.25 -26.72
C GLU A 321 -8.29 7.67 -26.88
N TYR A 322 -7.87 8.31 -25.79
CA TYR A 322 -7.19 9.61 -25.82
C TYR A 322 -6.11 9.68 -24.73
N ASN A 323 -5.12 10.55 -24.91
CA ASN A 323 -4.12 10.81 -23.88
C ASN A 323 -4.60 11.91 -22.93
N GLY A 324 -5.19 11.53 -21.80
CA GLY A 324 -5.69 12.47 -20.78
C GLY A 324 -4.62 13.38 -20.15
N TRP A 325 -3.33 13.05 -20.30
CA TRP A 325 -2.21 13.87 -19.82
C TRP A 325 -1.67 14.84 -20.88
N SER A 326 -2.19 14.78 -22.11
CA SER A 326 -1.86 15.77 -23.13
C SER A 326 -2.48 17.11 -22.75
N GLY A 327 -1.68 18.19 -22.75
CA GLY A 327 -2.18 19.56 -22.51
C GLY A 327 -3.24 20.02 -23.51
N ASN A 328 -3.38 19.30 -24.63
CA ASN A 328 -4.42 19.55 -25.63
C ASN A 328 -5.79 18.95 -25.26
N VAL A 329 -5.86 18.01 -24.30
CA VAL A 329 -7.13 17.46 -23.79
C VAL A 329 -7.65 18.34 -22.67
N ASN A 330 -8.36 19.39 -23.05
CA ASN A 330 -8.87 20.41 -22.14
C ASN A 330 -10.27 20.88 -22.55
N ALA A 331 -10.79 21.92 -21.88
CA ALA A 331 -12.15 22.37 -22.10
C ALA A 331 -12.48 22.86 -23.53
N SER A 332 -11.48 23.21 -24.34
CA SER A 332 -11.69 23.59 -25.75
C SER A 332 -12.26 22.45 -26.60
N LEU A 333 -12.05 21.19 -26.17
CA LEU A 333 -12.57 20.00 -26.87
C LEU A 333 -13.96 19.58 -26.40
N ASN A 334 -14.49 20.21 -25.34
CA ASN A 334 -15.77 19.84 -24.77
C ASN A 334 -16.92 20.13 -25.74
N LYS A 335 -17.97 19.32 -25.62
CA LYS A 335 -19.25 19.52 -26.29
C LYS A 335 -19.78 20.95 -26.09
N GLN A 336 -20.22 21.60 -27.17
CA GLN A 336 -20.85 22.92 -27.12
C GLN A 336 -22.32 22.86 -27.55
N GLY A 337 -23.23 22.96 -26.57
CA GLY A 337 -24.66 22.88 -26.82
C GLY A 337 -25.05 21.51 -27.39
N ASN A 338 -25.50 21.48 -28.66
CA ASN A 338 -25.84 20.25 -29.37
C ASN A 338 -24.69 19.71 -30.25
N GLN A 339 -23.59 20.44 -30.40
CA GLN A 339 -22.42 19.99 -31.15
C GLN A 339 -21.58 19.04 -30.30
N GLU A 340 -21.16 17.92 -30.87
CA GLU A 340 -20.36 16.89 -30.22
C GLU A 340 -19.00 17.40 -29.71
N SER A 341 -18.34 16.58 -28.89
CA SER A 341 -16.97 16.82 -28.46
C SER A 341 -16.05 16.82 -29.68
N THR A 342 -15.17 17.80 -29.83
CA THR A 342 -14.19 17.83 -30.93
C THR A 342 -12.94 17.01 -30.60
N LEU A 343 -13.07 16.00 -29.74
CA LEU A 343 -11.96 15.14 -29.37
C LEU A 343 -11.63 14.24 -30.54
N ASP A 344 -10.40 14.36 -31.06
CA ASP A 344 -9.97 13.56 -32.20
C ASP A 344 -9.69 12.11 -31.79
N VAL A 345 -10.64 11.23 -32.11
CA VAL A 345 -10.45 9.77 -32.06
C VAL A 345 -10.15 9.20 -33.45
N ALA A 346 -10.53 9.88 -34.52
CA ALA A 346 -10.44 9.41 -35.90
C ALA A 346 -8.99 9.17 -36.35
N THR A 347 -8.07 10.10 -36.10
CA THR A 347 -6.69 9.98 -36.59
C THR A 347 -5.97 8.78 -36.00
N LYS A 348 -6.33 8.36 -34.78
CA LYS A 348 -5.82 7.15 -34.15
C LYS A 348 -6.21 5.86 -34.91
N TYR A 349 -7.34 5.87 -35.61
CA TYR A 349 -7.83 4.76 -36.42
C TYR A 349 -7.44 4.89 -37.92
N GLY A 350 -6.49 5.76 -38.25
CA GLY A 350 -5.88 5.83 -39.57
C GLY A 350 -6.54 6.81 -40.55
N PHE A 351 -7.47 7.65 -40.08
CA PHE A 351 -8.03 8.72 -40.89
C PHE A 351 -7.04 9.89 -41.03
N ALA A 352 -7.10 10.59 -42.16
CA ALA A 352 -6.18 11.70 -42.44
C ALA A 352 -6.40 12.91 -41.51
N ASN A 353 -7.63 13.08 -41.02
CA ASN A 353 -8.07 14.13 -40.11
C ASN A 353 -9.42 13.73 -39.48
N LEU A 354 -9.89 14.55 -38.54
CA LEU A 354 -11.16 14.36 -37.85
C LEU A 354 -12.35 14.30 -38.81
N GLU A 355 -12.44 15.25 -39.75
CA GLU A 355 -13.55 15.36 -40.72
C GLU A 355 -13.74 14.05 -41.52
N ALA A 356 -12.66 13.45 -42.00
CA ALA A 356 -12.72 12.18 -42.74
C ALA A 356 -13.18 10.99 -41.90
N GLY A 357 -12.97 11.02 -40.58
CA GLY A 357 -13.46 10.01 -39.66
C GLY A 357 -14.89 10.27 -39.19
N ASP A 358 -15.26 11.53 -38.99
CA ASP A 358 -16.62 11.96 -38.64
C ASP A 358 -17.62 11.53 -39.72
N ASP A 359 -17.25 11.70 -41.00
CA ASP A 359 -18.03 11.20 -42.15
C ASP A 359 -18.27 9.67 -42.11
N ARG A 360 -17.48 8.95 -41.31
CA ARG A 360 -17.52 7.50 -41.13
C ARG A 360 -18.01 7.10 -39.73
N GLY A 361 -18.48 8.06 -38.93
CA GLY A 361 -19.00 7.84 -37.58
C GLY A 361 -17.94 7.59 -36.50
N TYR A 362 -16.66 7.84 -36.77
CA TYR A 362 -15.57 7.74 -35.79
C TYR A 362 -15.50 9.00 -34.91
N VAL A 363 -16.58 9.22 -34.16
CA VAL A 363 -16.79 10.37 -33.26
C VAL A 363 -16.75 9.95 -31.79
N PHE A 364 -16.35 10.87 -30.90
CA PHE A 364 -16.39 10.64 -29.46
C PHE A 364 -17.79 10.90 -28.91
N GLU A 365 -18.67 9.91 -29.01
CA GLU A 365 -20.03 9.97 -28.44
C GLU A 365 -20.54 8.60 -27.94
N ASN A 366 -21.75 8.60 -27.38
CA ASN A 366 -22.35 7.38 -26.84
C ASN A 366 -22.96 6.53 -27.96
N ASN A 367 -22.51 5.29 -28.04
CA ASN A 367 -22.94 4.29 -29.01
C ASN A 367 -22.92 4.77 -30.48
N PRO A 368 -21.77 5.26 -30.98
CA PRO A 368 -21.66 5.77 -32.34
C PRO A 368 -21.93 4.65 -33.35
N GLU A 369 -22.50 5.03 -34.50
CA GLU A 369 -22.68 4.15 -35.65
C GLU A 369 -21.50 4.35 -36.60
N VAL A 370 -20.59 3.37 -36.63
CA VAL A 370 -19.36 3.43 -37.42
C VAL A 370 -19.53 2.72 -38.75
N ASP A 371 -19.29 3.42 -39.85
CA ASP A 371 -19.09 2.80 -41.14
C ASP A 371 -17.64 2.31 -41.19
N VAL A 372 -17.39 1.02 -40.96
CA VAL A 372 -16.03 0.45 -40.95
C VAL A 372 -15.54 0.17 -42.38
N PHE A 373 -16.45 -0.05 -43.32
CA PHE A 373 -16.12 -0.57 -44.64
C PHE A 373 -16.01 0.52 -45.72
N GLY A 374 -16.68 1.64 -45.53
CA GLY A 374 -16.72 2.72 -46.52
C GLY A 374 -17.44 2.25 -47.76
N ASN A 375 -16.98 2.72 -48.91
CA ASN A 375 -17.52 2.28 -50.19
C ASN A 375 -17.08 0.85 -50.51
N VAL A 376 -17.97 -0.12 -50.27
CA VAL A 376 -17.76 -1.52 -50.66
C VAL A 376 -18.22 -1.75 -52.10
N GLU A 377 -17.28 -2.15 -52.97
CA GLU A 377 -17.54 -2.42 -54.37
C GLU A 377 -18.62 -3.50 -54.56
N GLY A 378 -19.59 -3.26 -55.46
CA GLY A 378 -20.69 -4.19 -55.73
C GLY A 378 -21.91 -4.10 -54.80
N THR A 379 -21.94 -3.18 -53.83
CA THR A 379 -23.05 -3.05 -52.86
C THR A 379 -24.07 -1.92 -53.15
N ASN A 380 -23.94 -1.22 -54.28
CA ASN A 380 -24.72 -0.01 -54.61
C ASN A 380 -24.63 1.09 -53.53
N ASN A 381 -23.44 1.34 -52.97
CA ASN A 381 -23.22 2.33 -51.89
C ASN A 381 -24.10 2.09 -50.65
N LYS A 382 -24.40 0.84 -50.30
CA LYS A 382 -24.99 0.55 -48.99
C LYS A 382 -23.88 0.57 -47.95
N ASN A 383 -23.77 1.68 -47.23
CA ASN A 383 -22.92 1.78 -46.06
C ASN A 383 -23.41 0.76 -45.03
N PHE A 384 -22.51 -0.14 -44.62
CA PHE A 384 -22.81 -1.10 -43.57
C PHE A 384 -22.25 -0.53 -42.27
N GLU A 385 -23.13 0.09 -41.49
CA GLU A 385 -22.81 0.71 -40.22
C GLU A 385 -22.94 -0.31 -39.08
N LEU A 386 -21.94 -0.29 -38.19
CA LEU A 386 -21.93 -1.05 -36.95
C LEU A 386 -22.11 -0.10 -35.78
N ARG A 387 -23.06 -0.41 -34.89
CA ARG A 387 -23.23 0.37 -33.66
C ARG A 387 -22.29 -0.15 -32.57
N LEU A 388 -21.42 0.72 -32.06
CA LEU A 388 -20.57 0.40 -30.91
C LEU A 388 -21.37 0.49 -29.60
N ALA A 389 -21.04 -0.34 -28.61
CA ALA A 389 -21.65 -0.31 -27.29
C ALA A 389 -20.78 0.52 -26.31
N ILE A 390 -20.51 1.78 -26.68
CA ILE A 390 -19.63 2.67 -25.92
C ILE A 390 -20.47 3.61 -25.06
N ASN A 391 -20.09 3.72 -23.78
CA ASN A 391 -20.52 4.79 -22.90
C ASN A 391 -19.32 5.69 -22.62
N THR A 392 -19.27 6.87 -23.24
CA THR A 392 -18.18 7.84 -23.10
C THR A 392 -17.95 8.22 -21.64
N ALA A 393 -19.01 8.29 -20.81
CA ALA A 393 -18.90 8.56 -19.39
C ALA A 393 -18.01 7.54 -18.65
N GLN A 394 -17.75 6.37 -19.25
CA GLN A 394 -16.94 5.28 -18.70
C GLN A 394 -15.47 5.30 -19.12
N LEU A 395 -15.07 6.08 -20.14
CA LEU A 395 -13.68 6.08 -20.67
C LEU A 395 -12.66 6.83 -19.78
N GLY A 396 -13.12 7.47 -18.72
CA GLY A 396 -12.29 8.16 -17.73
C GLY A 396 -13.08 8.39 -16.45
N ARG A 397 -12.67 7.74 -15.35
CA ARG A 397 -13.39 7.74 -14.08
C ARG A 397 -12.46 7.70 -12.88
N THR A 398 -12.87 8.37 -11.83
CA THR A 398 -12.40 8.19 -10.47
C THR A 398 -13.41 7.37 -9.68
N PHE A 399 -12.93 6.32 -9.04
CA PHE A 399 -13.62 5.55 -8.02
C PHE A 399 -12.96 5.77 -6.68
N GLN A 400 -13.68 5.49 -5.60
CA GLN A 400 -13.07 5.52 -4.29
C GLN A 400 -13.77 4.58 -3.32
N ASP A 401 -13.04 4.22 -2.27
CA ASP A 401 -13.61 3.75 -1.03
C ASP A 401 -12.94 4.49 0.14
N ARG A 402 -13.60 4.52 1.28
CA ARG A 402 -13.08 5.11 2.50
C ARG A 402 -13.26 4.14 3.65
N SER A 403 -12.26 4.03 4.52
CA SER A 403 -12.38 3.23 5.73
C SER A 403 -13.49 3.77 6.64
N HIS A 404 -13.95 2.96 7.59
CA HIS A 404 -14.54 3.51 8.81
C HIS A 404 -13.50 4.33 9.58
N THR A 405 -13.96 5.14 10.53
CA THR A 405 -13.05 5.93 11.37
C THR A 405 -12.20 5.05 12.28
N PHE A 406 -10.94 5.44 12.48
CA PHE A 406 -9.99 4.77 13.37
C PHE A 406 -9.18 5.79 14.18
N ALA A 407 -8.62 5.35 15.30
CA ALA A 407 -7.71 6.15 16.10
C ALA A 407 -6.25 5.86 15.73
N ILE A 408 -5.39 6.88 15.83
CA ILE A 408 -3.95 6.72 15.89
C ILE A 408 -3.52 7.13 17.30
N ARG A 409 -2.93 6.20 18.04
CA ARG A 409 -2.52 6.40 19.44
C ARG A 409 -1.02 6.34 19.57
N LYS A 410 -0.51 7.01 20.60
CA LYS A 410 0.91 6.94 20.96
C LYS A 410 1.35 5.49 21.14
N ARG A 411 2.55 5.19 20.62
CA ARG A 411 3.26 3.94 20.89
C ARG A 411 3.38 3.75 22.41
N PRO A 412 3.05 2.55 22.96
CA PRO A 412 3.21 2.28 24.38
C PRO A 412 4.66 2.49 24.84
N ALA A 413 4.85 3.03 26.05
CA ALA A 413 6.18 3.41 26.55
C ALA A 413 7.13 2.21 26.78
N ASP A 414 6.57 1.02 26.92
CA ASP A 414 7.24 -0.27 27.09
C ASP A 414 7.62 -0.93 25.76
N VAL A 415 7.19 -0.38 24.61
CA VAL A 415 7.60 -0.83 23.28
C VAL A 415 8.74 0.06 22.76
N PRO A 416 9.95 -0.49 22.51
CA PRO A 416 11.09 0.31 22.04
C PRO A 416 10.76 1.11 20.77
N ALA A 417 11.24 2.35 20.67
CA ALA A 417 10.98 3.21 19.51
C ALA A 417 11.52 2.61 18.19
N THR A 418 12.57 1.80 18.26
CA THR A 418 13.21 1.13 17.13
C THR A 418 12.53 -0.18 16.73
N ALA A 419 11.60 -0.71 17.54
CA ALA A 419 10.96 -1.99 17.25
C ALA A 419 9.86 -1.83 16.19
N THR A 420 9.80 -2.74 15.22
CA THR A 420 8.66 -2.81 14.30
C THR A 420 7.43 -3.33 15.04
N ILE A 421 6.28 -2.66 14.86
CA ILE A 421 4.98 -3.19 15.27
C ILE A 421 4.21 -3.55 14.00
N ARG A 422 3.86 -4.81 13.81
CA ARG A 422 3.07 -5.28 12.65
C ARG A 422 1.61 -5.46 13.06
N ASN A 423 0.69 -4.83 12.34
CA ASN A 423 -0.73 -4.98 12.62
C ASN A 423 -1.27 -6.28 12.01
N LEU A 424 -1.93 -7.08 12.84
CA LEU A 424 -2.72 -8.24 12.43
C LEU A 424 -4.19 -7.95 12.67
N ASN A 425 -4.94 -7.81 11.58
CA ASN A 425 -6.34 -7.45 11.56
C ASN A 425 -7.22 -8.58 11.04
N VAL A 426 -8.53 -8.30 10.97
CA VAL A 426 -9.51 -9.11 10.24
C VAL A 426 -10.21 -8.25 9.20
N ARG A 427 -10.23 -8.74 7.96
CA ARG A 427 -11.06 -8.21 6.86
C ARG A 427 -12.34 -9.03 6.71
N GLY A 428 -13.28 -8.54 5.92
CA GLY A 428 -14.44 -9.34 5.51
C GLY A 428 -15.71 -9.12 6.33
N LYS A 429 -16.75 -9.89 5.99
CA LYS A 429 -18.05 -9.96 6.70
C LYS A 429 -18.62 -11.38 6.74
N ARG A 430 -19.66 -11.59 7.55
CA ARG A 430 -20.32 -12.90 7.72
C ARG A 430 -21.00 -13.34 6.41
N GLY A 431 -20.69 -14.54 5.95
CA GLY A 431 -21.30 -15.20 4.79
C GLY A 431 -20.32 -16.08 4.04
N ASN A 432 -20.79 -16.79 3.03
CA ASN A 432 -19.95 -17.44 2.02
C ASN A 432 -19.62 -16.46 0.86
N ILE A 433 -18.69 -16.84 -0.03
CA ILE A 433 -18.21 -15.99 -1.13
C ILE A 433 -19.32 -15.35 -1.96
N VAL A 434 -20.41 -16.07 -2.25
CA VAL A 434 -21.54 -15.55 -3.05
C VAL A 434 -22.38 -14.56 -2.25
N GLN A 435 -22.54 -14.77 -0.94
CA GLN A 435 -23.35 -13.92 -0.07
C GLN A 435 -22.68 -12.59 0.25
N VAL A 436 -21.35 -12.56 0.31
CA VAL A 436 -20.56 -11.37 0.68
C VAL A 436 -20.01 -10.61 -0.52
N TYR A 437 -19.97 -11.24 -1.70
CA TYR A 437 -19.56 -10.60 -2.95
C TYR A 437 -20.30 -9.28 -3.18
N PRO A 438 -19.60 -8.20 -3.58
CA PRO A 438 -18.19 -8.12 -4.01
C PRO A 438 -17.17 -7.86 -2.89
N GLY A 439 -17.58 -7.87 -1.63
CA GLY A 439 -16.64 -8.00 -0.51
C GLY A 439 -16.10 -9.43 -0.39
N VAL A 440 -15.39 -9.70 0.71
CA VAL A 440 -14.81 -11.02 1.01
C VAL A 440 -15.35 -11.59 2.33
N GLU A 441 -15.25 -12.91 2.51
CA GLU A 441 -15.52 -13.54 3.81
C GLU A 441 -14.53 -13.07 4.88
N TYR A 442 -14.83 -13.38 6.13
CA TYR A 442 -13.88 -13.14 7.22
C TYR A 442 -12.56 -13.86 6.99
N ASP A 443 -11.48 -13.10 7.10
CA ASP A 443 -10.12 -13.59 6.91
C ASP A 443 -9.13 -12.75 7.72
N PHE A 444 -7.99 -13.34 8.09
CA PHE A 444 -6.90 -12.58 8.73
C PHE A 444 -6.17 -11.74 7.69
N VAL A 445 -5.77 -10.53 8.04
CA VAL A 445 -5.02 -9.65 7.15
C VAL A 445 -3.89 -8.94 7.91
N PRO A 446 -2.62 -9.09 7.52
CA PRO A 446 -2.12 -10.01 6.48
C PRO A 446 -2.40 -11.49 6.80
N ASN A 447 -2.61 -12.32 5.77
CA ASN A 447 -2.69 -13.78 5.93
C ASN A 447 -1.33 -14.41 6.25
N THR A 448 -0.23 -13.73 5.90
CA THR A 448 1.15 -14.14 6.20
C THR A 448 1.92 -12.97 6.77
N ILE A 449 2.56 -13.17 7.92
CA ILE A 449 3.49 -12.20 8.52
C ILE A 449 4.86 -12.87 8.66
N GLU A 450 5.91 -12.25 8.11
CA GLU A 450 7.30 -12.56 8.48
C GLU A 450 7.76 -11.57 9.57
N THR A 451 8.40 -12.08 10.61
CA THR A 451 8.84 -11.31 11.78
C THR A 451 10.11 -11.92 12.38
N VAL A 452 10.69 -11.28 13.41
CA VAL A 452 11.86 -11.76 14.15
C VAL A 452 11.70 -11.44 15.64
N PRO A 453 12.38 -12.18 16.56
CA PRO A 453 12.40 -11.80 17.96
C PRO A 453 12.84 -10.35 18.18
N GLY A 454 12.10 -9.62 19.03
CA GLY A 454 12.29 -8.19 19.28
C GLY A 454 11.31 -7.28 18.52
N GLU A 455 10.65 -7.77 17.49
CA GLU A 455 9.47 -7.10 16.90
C GLU A 455 8.19 -7.40 17.70
N TYR A 456 7.12 -6.68 17.38
CA TYR A 456 5.83 -6.79 18.04
C TYR A 456 4.71 -7.05 17.03
N ILE A 457 3.72 -7.85 17.42
CA ILE A 457 2.47 -8.02 16.67
C ILE A 457 1.36 -7.30 17.43
N HIS A 458 0.69 -6.36 16.78
CA HIS A 458 -0.52 -5.73 17.32
C HIS A 458 -1.74 -6.43 16.75
N ILE A 459 -2.40 -7.24 17.57
CA ILE A 459 -3.54 -8.07 17.19
C ILE A 459 -4.82 -7.35 17.60
N GLN A 460 -5.64 -6.99 16.61
CA GLN A 460 -6.93 -6.34 16.87
C GLN A 460 -7.94 -6.59 15.75
N TRP A 461 -9.23 -6.51 16.04
CA TRP A 461 -10.27 -6.51 15.01
C TRP A 461 -11.60 -6.03 15.56
N THR A 462 -12.52 -5.79 14.64
CA THR A 462 -13.94 -5.62 14.94
C THR A 462 -14.75 -6.70 14.24
N GLY A 463 -15.68 -7.29 14.98
CA GLY A 463 -16.80 -8.04 14.44
C GLY A 463 -18.03 -7.15 14.24
N SER A 464 -19.19 -7.75 14.08
CA SER A 464 -20.47 -7.05 13.93
C SER A 464 -21.62 -7.83 14.57
N ASN A 465 -22.71 -7.13 14.89
CA ASN A 465 -23.96 -7.70 15.40
C ASN A 465 -25.14 -7.57 14.41
N THR A 466 -24.88 -7.03 13.23
CA THR A 466 -25.91 -6.55 12.29
C THR A 466 -25.68 -7.07 10.88
N ASN A 467 -25.15 -8.29 10.72
CA ASN A 467 -25.11 -8.94 9.42
C ASN A 467 -26.49 -9.51 9.05
N PRO A 468 -26.75 -9.80 7.77
CA PRO A 468 -27.96 -10.52 7.37
C PRO A 468 -28.09 -11.86 8.09
N ASN A 469 -29.24 -12.10 8.72
CA ASN A 469 -29.51 -13.34 9.49
C ASN A 469 -29.45 -14.61 8.64
N ASN A 470 -29.59 -14.51 7.31
CA ASN A 470 -29.53 -15.61 6.37
C ASN A 470 -28.14 -15.80 5.73
N ASN A 471 -27.13 -15.07 6.18
CA ASN A 471 -25.75 -15.31 5.76
C ASN A 471 -25.14 -16.46 6.57
N ASP A 472 -24.40 -17.31 5.87
CA ASP A 472 -23.78 -18.49 6.46
C ASP A 472 -22.70 -18.08 7.47
N GLY A 473 -22.67 -18.74 8.62
CA GLY A 473 -21.69 -18.51 9.69
C GLY A 473 -22.02 -19.37 10.91
N GLN A 474 -21.09 -19.50 11.85
CA GLN A 474 -21.32 -20.15 13.15
C GLN A 474 -21.66 -19.12 14.23
N GLY A 475 -22.22 -19.56 15.35
CA GLY A 475 -22.76 -18.67 16.39
C GLY A 475 -24.10 -18.05 16.01
N LEU A 476 -24.57 -17.18 16.89
CA LEU A 476 -25.82 -16.44 16.80
C LEU A 476 -26.01 -15.79 15.42
N PRO A 477 -27.17 -15.98 14.74
CA PRO A 477 -27.42 -15.37 13.44
C PRO A 477 -27.27 -13.85 13.46
N GLY A 478 -26.63 -13.32 12.41
CA GLY A 478 -26.37 -11.88 12.26
C GLY A 478 -25.13 -11.37 13.02
N THR A 479 -24.62 -12.13 13.99
CA THR A 479 -23.39 -11.76 14.72
C THR A 479 -22.17 -12.46 14.15
N ASP A 480 -21.00 -11.86 14.36
CA ASP A 480 -19.73 -12.47 14.04
C ASP A 480 -18.65 -12.06 15.03
N ARG A 481 -17.74 -12.99 15.30
CA ARG A 481 -16.57 -12.79 16.14
C ARG A 481 -15.40 -13.52 15.49
N SER A 482 -14.19 -13.04 15.77
CA SER A 482 -12.95 -13.70 15.38
C SER A 482 -12.13 -13.98 16.64
N ASN A 483 -11.37 -15.07 16.63
CA ASN A 483 -10.44 -15.47 17.67
C ASN A 483 -9.22 -16.13 17.03
N ILE A 484 -8.18 -16.38 17.81
CA ILE A 484 -6.98 -17.08 17.35
C ILE A 484 -6.76 -18.32 18.21
N VAL A 485 -6.70 -19.48 17.56
CA VAL A 485 -6.18 -20.72 18.14
C VAL A 485 -5.15 -21.34 17.20
N MET A 486 -4.15 -22.00 17.77
CA MET A 486 -3.09 -22.62 16.99
C MET A 486 -3.56 -23.90 16.32
N LEU A 487 -3.18 -24.07 15.06
CA LEU A 487 -3.41 -25.28 14.27
C LEU A 487 -2.32 -26.31 14.57
N GLU A 488 -2.71 -27.59 14.60
CA GLU A 488 -1.75 -28.70 14.56
C GLU A 488 -0.97 -28.71 13.24
N SER A 489 0.26 -29.21 13.31
CA SER A 489 1.19 -29.37 12.21
C SER A 489 0.50 -29.96 10.96
N PRO A 490 0.84 -29.47 9.77
CA PRO A 490 0.18 -29.90 8.55
C PRO A 490 0.44 -31.39 8.30
N ALA A 491 -0.60 -32.12 7.87
CA ALA A 491 -0.50 -33.54 7.54
C ALA A 491 0.21 -33.80 6.20
N TYR A 492 0.31 -32.77 5.36
CA TYR A 492 0.94 -32.79 4.04
C TYR A 492 1.83 -31.55 3.92
N ALA A 493 2.87 -31.62 3.09
CA ALA A 493 3.66 -30.43 2.77
C ALA A 493 2.75 -29.33 2.21
N GLU A 494 2.98 -28.08 2.63
CA GLU A 494 2.23 -26.93 2.14
C GLU A 494 2.30 -26.87 0.60
N GLY A 495 1.18 -26.56 -0.04
CA GLY A 495 1.13 -26.36 -1.49
C GLY A 495 1.96 -25.14 -1.89
N GLY A 496 2.63 -25.21 -3.05
CA GLY A 496 3.32 -24.05 -3.62
C GLY A 496 2.34 -23.07 -4.28
N LEU A 497 2.72 -21.79 -4.37
CA LEU A 497 1.95 -20.72 -5.02
C LEU A 497 1.92 -20.81 -6.57
N SER A 498 2.60 -21.79 -7.16
CA SER A 498 2.71 -21.95 -8.61
C SER A 498 1.41 -22.48 -9.22
N TYR A 499 0.44 -21.59 -9.42
CA TYR A 499 -0.83 -21.86 -10.11
C TYR A 499 -0.66 -22.44 -11.55
N TYR A 500 0.54 -22.36 -12.12
CA TYR A 500 0.85 -22.76 -13.51
C TYR A 500 1.78 -23.98 -13.67
N ALA A 501 2.21 -24.64 -12.59
CA ALA A 501 2.99 -25.88 -12.66
C ALA A 501 2.12 -27.09 -12.24
N PRO A 502 2.30 -28.30 -12.82
CA PRO A 502 1.54 -29.47 -12.41
C PRO A 502 1.72 -29.71 -10.90
N TYR A 503 0.62 -29.70 -10.16
CA TYR A 503 0.55 -29.80 -8.70
C TYR A 503 1.40 -30.94 -8.15
N THR A 504 2.57 -30.65 -7.56
CA THR A 504 3.37 -31.66 -6.85
C THR A 504 3.11 -31.66 -5.33
N LYS A 505 2.42 -30.64 -4.80
CA LYS A 505 2.12 -30.49 -3.37
C LYS A 505 0.66 -30.06 -3.13
N ASN A 506 -0.12 -30.94 -2.52
CA ASN A 506 -1.46 -30.65 -2.00
C ASN A 506 -1.31 -30.43 -0.49
N GLY A 507 -1.58 -29.23 0.03
CA GLY A 507 -1.38 -28.95 1.45
C GLY A 507 -2.32 -27.87 1.99
N GLN A 508 -2.80 -28.08 3.20
CA GLN A 508 -3.53 -27.11 4.03
C GLN A 508 -2.59 -26.62 5.15
N LEU A 509 -2.78 -25.39 5.65
CA LEU A 509 -1.93 -24.80 6.70
C LEU A 509 -1.88 -25.62 8.01
N GLY A 510 -2.86 -26.50 8.24
CA GLY A 510 -2.90 -27.36 9.41
C GLY A 510 -4.18 -28.19 9.47
N ARG A 511 -4.28 -29.06 10.48
CA ARG A 511 -5.49 -29.87 10.74
C ARG A 511 -6.57 -29.02 11.43
N ASN A 512 -7.85 -29.36 11.24
CA ASN A 512 -8.96 -28.58 11.81
C ASN A 512 -9.18 -28.76 13.33
N TYR A 513 -8.43 -29.66 13.98
CA TYR A 513 -8.38 -29.71 15.45
C TYR A 513 -7.24 -28.82 15.93
N PRO A 514 -7.50 -27.86 16.84
CA PRO A 514 -6.45 -27.00 17.37
C PRO A 514 -5.52 -27.78 18.30
N LEU A 515 -4.32 -27.24 18.51
CA LEU A 515 -3.39 -27.74 19.51
C LEU A 515 -3.95 -27.56 20.93
N ASN A 516 -3.54 -28.44 21.85
CA ASN A 516 -3.81 -28.24 23.27
C ASN A 516 -3.05 -27.00 23.76
N LEU A 517 -3.76 -26.06 24.39
CA LEU A 517 -3.22 -24.78 24.84
C LEU A 517 -2.00 -24.94 25.75
N ASP A 518 -1.98 -25.96 26.61
CA ASP A 518 -0.88 -26.21 27.57
C ASP A 518 0.38 -26.77 26.89
N GLU A 519 0.25 -27.31 25.69
CA GLU A 519 1.36 -27.86 24.88
C GLU A 519 1.73 -26.93 23.70
N THR A 520 1.09 -25.76 23.63
CA THR A 520 1.21 -24.83 22.52
C THR A 520 2.22 -23.72 22.83
N THR A 521 3.03 -23.36 21.83
CA THR A 521 3.78 -22.11 21.82
C THR A 521 3.34 -21.26 20.63
N PHE A 522 3.29 -19.95 20.82
CA PHE A 522 3.00 -19.01 19.74
C PHE A 522 3.77 -17.73 19.97
N LEU A 523 4.81 -17.50 19.15
CA LEU A 523 5.71 -16.34 19.20
C LEU A 523 6.39 -16.07 20.57
N GLY A 524 6.25 -16.99 21.52
CA GLY A 524 6.67 -16.84 22.92
C GLY A 524 5.73 -15.99 23.78
N PHE A 525 4.47 -15.80 23.34
CA PHE A 525 3.43 -15.19 24.15
C PHE A 525 3.08 -16.05 25.36
N SER A 526 2.59 -15.42 26.43
CA SER A 526 2.24 -16.12 27.65
C SER A 526 0.98 -16.96 27.45
N ARG A 527 0.80 -18.00 28.28
CA ARG A 527 -0.43 -18.79 28.31
C ARG A 527 -1.68 -17.92 28.52
N ALA A 528 -1.55 -16.82 29.27
CA ALA A 528 -2.65 -15.88 29.50
C ALA A 528 -3.03 -15.14 28.20
N ASP A 529 -2.05 -14.72 27.40
CA ASP A 529 -2.28 -14.08 26.09
C ASP A 529 -2.93 -15.07 25.11
N LEU A 530 -2.46 -16.33 25.09
CA LEU A 530 -3.06 -17.37 24.25
C LEU A 530 -4.51 -17.66 24.64
N GLN A 531 -4.78 -17.71 25.95
CA GLN A 531 -6.14 -17.87 26.45
C GLN A 531 -7.01 -16.66 26.09
N ASP A 532 -6.50 -15.44 26.28
CA ASP A 532 -7.20 -14.21 25.93
C ASP A 532 -7.58 -14.16 24.45
N MET A 533 -6.66 -14.45 23.54
CA MET A 533 -6.95 -14.50 22.10
C MET A 533 -7.91 -15.62 21.69
N ALA A 534 -7.91 -16.74 22.43
CA ALA A 534 -8.74 -17.90 22.13
C ALA A 534 -10.21 -17.68 22.54
N VAL A 535 -10.44 -17.08 23.72
CA VAL A 535 -11.80 -16.88 24.24
C VAL A 535 -12.31 -15.44 24.13
N LEU A 536 -11.43 -14.43 24.02
CA LEU A 536 -11.70 -12.97 23.98
C LEU A 536 -12.05 -12.37 25.35
N SER A 537 -11.15 -12.42 26.34
CA SER A 537 -11.40 -12.41 27.81
C SER A 537 -12.37 -11.36 28.42
N SER A 538 -12.90 -10.41 27.65
CA SER A 538 -14.12 -9.67 27.96
C SER A 538 -15.37 -10.58 27.84
N HIS A 539 -15.80 -11.21 28.94
CA HIS A 539 -16.98 -12.08 28.96
C HIS A 539 -18.07 -11.59 29.88
N GLN A 540 -19.32 -11.76 29.42
CA GLN A 540 -20.48 -11.73 30.29
C GLN A 540 -20.38 -12.87 31.32
N PHE A 541 -20.59 -12.56 32.61
CA PHE A 541 -20.67 -13.60 33.64
C PHE A 541 -21.82 -14.56 33.32
N ARG A 542 -21.48 -15.84 33.07
CA ARG A 542 -22.40 -16.90 32.60
C ARG A 542 -22.93 -16.73 31.16
N GLY A 543 -22.16 -16.09 30.29
CA GLY A 543 -22.49 -16.00 28.86
C GLY A 543 -22.26 -17.30 28.08
N GLU A 544 -22.90 -17.42 26.92
CA GLU A 544 -22.69 -18.50 25.95
C GLU A 544 -21.42 -18.24 25.13
N MET A 545 -20.40 -19.06 25.37
CA MET A 545 -19.05 -18.88 24.83
C MET A 545 -18.60 -20.03 23.94
N SER A 546 -19.42 -21.06 23.71
CA SER A 546 -19.06 -22.17 22.81
C SER A 546 -18.79 -21.70 21.37
N GLU A 547 -19.51 -20.66 20.94
CA GLU A 547 -19.32 -19.98 19.64
C GLU A 547 -18.99 -18.49 19.80
N LEU A 548 -18.56 -18.07 20.99
CA LEU A 548 -18.21 -16.69 21.34
C LEU A 548 -19.37 -15.69 21.19
N ASP A 549 -20.62 -16.13 21.38
CA ASP A 549 -21.80 -15.30 21.11
C ASP A 549 -21.92 -14.09 22.05
N ASP A 550 -21.50 -14.25 23.30
CA ASP A 550 -21.52 -13.17 24.30
C ASP A 550 -20.19 -12.38 24.40
N ALA A 551 -19.26 -12.58 23.45
CA ALA A 551 -18.06 -11.73 23.35
C ALA A 551 -18.39 -10.35 22.77
N GLY A 552 -17.59 -9.33 23.09
CA GLY A 552 -17.67 -8.01 22.45
C GLY A 552 -17.27 -8.04 20.96
N THR A 553 -17.72 -7.06 20.17
CA THR A 553 -17.34 -6.94 18.76
C THR A 553 -15.88 -6.51 18.59
N PHE A 554 -15.38 -5.64 19.46
CA PHE A 554 -14.00 -5.15 19.41
C PHE A 554 -13.08 -6.01 20.28
N TYR A 555 -11.92 -6.38 19.72
CA TYR A 555 -10.84 -7.06 20.43
C TYR A 555 -9.51 -6.35 20.13
N ASP A 556 -8.67 -6.20 21.14
CA ASP A 556 -7.35 -5.56 21.07
C ASP A 556 -6.42 -6.18 22.12
N ALA A 557 -5.48 -7.01 21.66
CA ALA A 557 -4.50 -7.68 22.51
C ALA A 557 -3.37 -6.76 22.99
N LYS A 558 -3.34 -5.49 22.52
CA LYS A 558 -2.17 -4.60 22.56
C LYS A 558 -0.98 -5.19 21.76
N PRO A 559 0.09 -4.41 21.53
CA PRO A 559 1.29 -4.94 20.90
C PRO A 559 1.95 -6.01 21.79
N LEU A 560 2.08 -7.24 21.28
CA LEU A 560 2.73 -8.36 21.96
C LEU A 560 4.13 -8.61 21.40
N ALA A 561 5.12 -8.77 22.27
CA ALA A 561 6.52 -8.96 21.89
C ALA A 561 6.78 -10.37 21.34
N VAL A 562 7.40 -10.45 20.17
CA VAL A 562 7.90 -11.71 19.61
C VAL A 562 9.20 -12.07 20.33
N THR A 563 9.26 -13.24 20.94
CA THR A 563 10.46 -13.72 21.67
C THR A 563 10.97 -15.08 21.18
N MET A 564 10.18 -15.78 20.35
CA MET A 564 10.54 -17.08 19.80
C MET A 564 10.51 -17.08 18.27
N THR A 565 11.43 -17.84 17.68
CA THR A 565 11.42 -18.22 16.28
C THR A 565 10.52 -19.43 16.05
N GLY A 566 9.90 -19.55 14.88
CA GLY A 566 9.06 -20.68 14.51
C GLY A 566 8.11 -20.38 13.35
N HIS A 567 7.45 -21.44 12.87
CA HIS A 567 6.39 -21.35 11.86
C HIS A 567 5.05 -21.63 12.54
N TYR A 568 4.24 -20.59 12.68
CA TYR A 568 3.03 -20.62 13.48
C TYR A 568 1.81 -20.54 12.57
N HIS A 569 0.98 -21.59 12.58
CA HIS A 569 -0.29 -21.62 11.85
C HIS A 569 -1.45 -21.49 12.82
N TYR A 570 -2.44 -20.68 12.47
CA TYR A 570 -3.58 -20.42 13.33
C TYR A 570 -4.87 -20.28 12.54
N MET A 571 -6.00 -20.43 13.24
CA MET A 571 -7.33 -20.26 12.69
C MET A 571 -8.26 -19.53 13.66
N CYS A 572 -9.35 -19.00 13.12
CA CYS A 572 -10.52 -18.67 13.92
C CYS A 572 -11.43 -19.89 14.03
N THR A 573 -11.78 -20.32 15.25
CA THR A 573 -12.66 -21.48 15.46
C THR A 573 -14.08 -21.23 14.95
N ARG A 574 -14.56 -19.99 15.04
CA ARG A 574 -15.92 -19.60 14.63
C ARG A 574 -16.08 -19.47 13.11
N ASN A 575 -15.07 -18.95 12.43
CA ASN A 575 -15.15 -18.60 11.00
C ASN A 575 -14.42 -19.59 10.07
N ASN A 576 -13.81 -20.64 10.61
CA ASN A 576 -13.26 -21.74 9.83
C ASN A 576 -14.31 -22.85 9.65
N ASN A 577 -14.85 -23.01 8.43
CA ASN A 577 -15.80 -24.06 8.06
C ASN A 577 -15.34 -24.76 6.78
N PHE A 578 -14.89 -26.01 6.92
CA PHE A 578 -14.17 -26.82 5.91
C PHE A 578 -14.79 -26.85 4.51
N SER A 579 -16.10 -26.64 4.36
CA SER A 579 -16.80 -26.70 3.07
C SER A 579 -16.84 -25.39 2.28
N ASN A 580 -16.72 -24.22 2.93
CA ASN A 580 -16.93 -22.93 2.25
C ASN A 580 -16.32 -21.67 2.89
N ARG A 581 -15.62 -21.75 4.04
CA ARG A 581 -14.95 -20.60 4.70
C ARG A 581 -13.65 -21.04 5.38
N SER A 582 -12.59 -20.25 5.27
CA SER A 582 -11.29 -20.61 5.83
C SER A 582 -10.53 -19.39 6.37
N GLN A 583 -10.95 -18.86 7.53
CA GLN A 583 -10.18 -17.84 8.25
C GLN A 583 -8.97 -18.49 8.93
N LYS A 584 -7.84 -18.50 8.21
CA LYS A 584 -6.56 -19.07 8.65
C LYS A 584 -5.43 -18.12 8.29
N GLY A 585 -4.39 -18.10 9.13
CA GLY A 585 -3.21 -17.28 8.90
C GLY A 585 -1.94 -18.01 9.30
N ARG A 586 -0.80 -17.42 8.95
CA ARG A 586 0.51 -17.88 9.39
C ARG A 586 1.43 -16.73 9.78
N ILE A 587 2.23 -16.95 10.82
CA ILE A 587 3.34 -16.08 11.19
C ILE A 587 4.62 -16.88 11.16
N ILE A 588 5.63 -16.37 10.47
CA ILE A 588 6.95 -16.98 10.37
C ILE A 588 7.93 -16.06 11.11
N SER A 589 8.36 -16.50 12.29
CA SER A 589 9.37 -15.80 13.08
C SER A 589 10.74 -16.43 12.83
N LYS A 590 11.68 -15.68 12.27
CA LYS A 590 13.02 -16.17 11.92
C LYS A 590 14.09 -15.58 12.86
N SER A 591 15.25 -16.23 12.94
CA SER A 591 16.41 -15.67 13.65
C SER A 591 17.09 -14.56 12.84
N GLU A 592 16.92 -14.61 11.54
CA GLU A 592 17.60 -13.79 10.55
C GLU A 592 16.76 -12.55 10.22
N PRO A 593 17.33 -11.33 10.32
CA PRO A 593 16.67 -10.13 9.84
C PRO A 593 16.30 -10.27 8.36
N VAL A 594 15.05 -9.92 8.05
CA VAL A 594 14.54 -9.87 6.68
C VAL A 594 14.10 -8.43 6.40
N ALA A 595 14.71 -7.82 5.42
CA ALA A 595 14.26 -6.57 4.82
C ALA A 595 13.52 -6.86 3.51
N TYR A 596 12.46 -6.12 3.25
CA TYR A 596 11.63 -6.29 2.06
C TYR A 596 11.12 -4.92 1.59
N THR A 597 11.20 -4.66 0.30
CA THR A 597 10.61 -3.47 -0.32
C THR A 597 10.30 -3.75 -1.79
N SER A 598 9.13 -3.34 -2.25
CA SER A 598 8.80 -3.34 -3.68
C SER A 598 9.48 -2.13 -4.34
N ILE A 599 10.39 -2.37 -5.28
CA ILE A 599 11.16 -1.35 -6.00
C ILE A 599 10.76 -1.37 -7.47
N GLY A 600 10.60 -0.20 -8.08
CA GLY A 600 10.31 -0.08 -9.51
C GLY A 600 11.22 0.94 -10.20
N TRP A 601 10.74 1.56 -11.27
CA TRP A 601 11.46 2.55 -12.07
C TRP A 601 11.90 3.77 -11.29
N THR A 602 11.16 4.19 -10.26
CA THR A 602 11.60 5.31 -9.40
C THR A 602 12.89 5.02 -8.65
N GLY A 603 13.31 3.75 -8.56
CA GLY A 603 14.39 3.31 -7.70
C GLY A 603 13.96 3.32 -6.23
N GLY A 604 14.94 3.28 -5.34
CA GLY A 604 14.72 3.19 -3.90
C GLY A 604 15.81 2.37 -3.24
N GLN A 605 15.62 2.03 -1.96
CA GLN A 605 16.58 1.25 -1.19
C GLN A 605 15.90 0.16 -0.39
N VAL A 606 16.61 -0.95 -0.18
CA VAL A 606 16.27 -1.99 0.79
C VAL A 606 17.34 -1.96 1.86
N GLU A 607 16.97 -1.63 3.09
CA GLU A 607 17.91 -1.49 4.20
C GLU A 607 17.65 -2.55 5.27
N SER A 608 18.72 -3.20 5.72
CA SER A 608 18.76 -4.06 6.90
C SER A 608 19.75 -3.48 7.92
N GLN A 609 20.14 -4.24 8.95
CA GLN A 609 21.06 -3.75 9.98
C GLN A 609 22.45 -3.47 9.40
N THR A 610 22.92 -4.35 8.51
CA THR A 610 24.29 -4.33 7.96
C THR A 610 24.34 -4.18 6.44
N GLY A 611 23.23 -4.37 5.73
CA GLY A 611 23.14 -4.33 4.28
C GLY A 611 22.29 -3.16 3.77
N VAL A 612 22.68 -2.60 2.64
CA VAL A 612 21.85 -1.67 1.85
C VAL A 612 21.89 -2.08 0.39
N LEU A 613 20.72 -2.26 -0.22
CA LEU A 613 20.56 -2.40 -1.66
C LEU A 613 20.05 -1.07 -2.21
N ALA A 614 20.80 -0.42 -3.10
CA ALA A 614 20.43 0.88 -3.64
C ALA A 614 20.18 0.83 -5.15
N PHE A 615 18.96 1.21 -5.54
CA PHE A 615 18.47 1.25 -6.91
C PHE A 615 18.32 2.70 -7.35
N THR A 616 19.04 3.08 -8.40
CA THR A 616 18.82 4.38 -9.05
C THR A 616 17.60 4.34 -9.95
N GLN A 617 17.05 5.51 -10.25
CA GLN A 617 15.93 5.64 -11.17
C GLN A 617 16.23 4.97 -12.53
N GLY A 618 15.29 4.15 -13.01
CA GLY A 618 15.38 3.37 -14.24
C GLY A 618 16.22 2.10 -14.13
N THR A 619 16.80 1.77 -12.96
CA THR A 619 17.47 0.48 -12.78
C THR A 619 16.51 -0.69 -13.08
N LEU A 620 15.24 -0.51 -12.71
CA LEU A 620 14.11 -1.39 -13.06
C LEU A 620 13.15 -0.65 -14.01
N ASP A 621 12.34 -1.38 -14.79
CA ASP A 621 11.26 -0.86 -15.65
C ASP A 621 9.88 -1.39 -15.27
N HIS A 622 9.80 -2.22 -14.23
CA HIS A 622 8.58 -2.72 -13.63
C HIS A 622 8.80 -2.88 -12.13
N LEU A 623 7.69 -3.05 -11.40
CA LEU A 623 7.72 -3.29 -9.97
C LEU A 623 8.24 -4.70 -9.67
N GLU A 624 9.26 -4.79 -8.82
CA GLU A 624 9.82 -6.04 -8.33
C GLU A 624 9.83 -6.07 -6.81
N ASP A 625 9.53 -7.23 -6.26
CA ASP A 625 9.51 -7.48 -4.84
C ASP A 625 10.89 -7.92 -4.36
N ILE A 626 11.68 -6.95 -3.87
CA ILE A 626 13.06 -7.18 -3.47
C ILE A 626 13.10 -7.60 -2.00
N LYS A 627 13.64 -8.79 -1.76
CA LYS A 627 13.88 -9.33 -0.41
C LYS A 627 15.36 -9.43 -0.15
N MET A 628 15.79 -9.00 1.04
CA MET A 628 17.13 -9.15 1.55
C MET A 628 17.09 -9.88 2.89
N GLU A 629 17.72 -11.05 2.96
CA GLU A 629 17.93 -11.79 4.21
C GLU A 629 19.39 -11.68 4.66
N GLU A 630 19.61 -11.45 5.94
CA GLU A 630 20.96 -11.43 6.53
C GLU A 630 21.21 -12.69 7.35
N TRP A 631 22.16 -13.52 6.92
CA TRP A 631 22.59 -14.68 7.70
C TRP A 631 23.91 -14.38 8.41
N SER A 632 24.00 -14.73 9.69
CA SER A 632 25.28 -14.65 10.42
C SER A 632 26.33 -15.53 9.73
N PRO A 633 27.63 -15.28 9.96
CA PRO A 633 28.71 -16.12 9.44
C PRO A 633 28.51 -17.60 9.75
N GLU A 634 28.06 -17.93 10.96
CA GLU A 634 27.81 -19.30 11.42
C GLU A 634 26.68 -19.94 10.63
N ARG A 635 25.53 -19.27 10.52
CA ARG A 635 24.36 -19.76 9.81
C ARG A 635 24.62 -19.97 8.32
N GLY A 636 25.32 -19.01 7.71
CA GLY A 636 25.73 -19.10 6.31
C GLY A 636 26.74 -20.22 6.09
N HIS A 637 27.72 -20.38 6.99
CA HIS A 637 28.68 -21.49 6.93
C HIS A 637 27.98 -22.86 7.03
N GLU A 638 27.00 -23.00 7.92
CA GLU A 638 26.17 -24.21 8.01
C GLU A 638 25.39 -24.47 6.72
N ALA A 639 24.78 -23.44 6.12
CA ALA A 639 24.06 -23.55 4.85
C ALA A 639 24.98 -24.03 3.72
N VAL A 640 26.16 -23.43 3.61
CA VAL A 640 27.18 -23.78 2.61
C VAL A 640 27.69 -25.21 2.82
N THR A 641 27.95 -25.59 4.07
CA THR A 641 28.42 -26.94 4.43
C THR A 641 27.37 -28.01 4.14
N ALA A 642 26.10 -27.76 4.49
CA ALA A 642 24.99 -28.67 4.23
C ALA A 642 24.80 -28.95 2.73
N LYS A 643 25.21 -28.02 1.86
CA LYS A 643 25.19 -28.18 0.41
C LYS A 643 26.49 -28.71 -0.19
N GLY A 644 27.52 -28.95 0.63
CA GLY A 644 28.83 -29.44 0.19
C GLY A 644 29.71 -28.37 -0.47
N GLY A 645 29.44 -27.08 -0.23
CA GLY A 645 30.17 -25.95 -0.83
C GLY A 645 31.31 -25.39 0.01
N ALA A 646 31.56 -25.91 1.21
CA ALA A 646 32.49 -25.30 2.17
C ALA A 646 33.92 -25.19 1.63
N ASP A 647 34.40 -26.24 0.94
CA ASP A 647 35.75 -26.26 0.35
C ASP A 647 35.88 -25.35 -0.88
N ASN A 648 34.75 -24.93 -1.47
CA ASN A 648 34.72 -24.12 -2.69
C ASN A 648 34.58 -22.61 -2.40
N LEU A 649 34.28 -22.20 -1.17
CA LEU A 649 34.19 -20.80 -0.76
C LEU A 649 35.58 -20.32 -0.30
N PRO A 650 36.27 -19.45 -1.06
CA PRO A 650 37.63 -19.06 -0.73
C PRO A 650 37.74 -18.19 0.53
N GLY A 651 38.94 -18.10 1.07
CA GLY A 651 39.25 -17.30 2.26
C GLY A 651 39.13 -18.05 3.58
N THR A 652 39.59 -17.44 4.66
CA THR A 652 39.66 -18.06 5.99
C THR A 652 38.61 -17.48 6.93
N TYR A 653 38.45 -16.16 6.92
CA TYR A 653 37.55 -15.43 7.84
C TYR A 653 36.34 -14.88 7.09
N TYR A 654 35.20 -14.84 7.77
CA TYR A 654 34.03 -14.10 7.30
C TYR A 654 34.19 -12.64 7.73
N GLU A 655 34.23 -11.73 6.77
CA GLU A 655 34.40 -10.29 7.01
C GLU A 655 33.04 -9.57 7.07
N THR A 656 31.98 -10.21 6.57
CA THR A 656 30.60 -9.73 6.60
C THR A 656 29.64 -10.86 6.96
N ASN A 657 28.40 -10.49 7.32
CA ASN A 657 27.25 -11.38 7.21
C ASN A 657 27.05 -11.83 5.75
N PHE A 658 26.34 -12.94 5.54
CA PHE A 658 25.81 -13.26 4.22
C PHE A 658 24.59 -12.37 3.95
N VAL A 659 24.54 -11.79 2.75
CA VAL A 659 23.39 -11.03 2.27
C VAL A 659 22.76 -11.84 1.13
N VAL A 660 21.54 -12.32 1.34
CA VAL A 660 20.81 -13.12 0.36
C VAL A 660 19.70 -12.28 -0.26
N ILE A 661 19.80 -12.07 -1.56
CA ILE A 661 18.93 -11.17 -2.33
C ILE A 661 18.04 -11.98 -3.25
N THR A 662 16.74 -11.72 -3.22
CA THR A 662 15.71 -12.29 -4.11
C THR A 662 14.99 -11.15 -4.84
N PRO A 663 14.68 -11.27 -6.16
CA PRO A 663 14.85 -12.44 -7.05
C PRO A 663 16.32 -12.80 -7.37
N VAL A 664 16.61 -14.09 -7.54
CA VAL A 664 17.98 -14.59 -7.80
C VAL A 664 18.42 -14.38 -9.26
N GLU A 665 17.46 -14.45 -10.18
CA GLU A 665 17.69 -14.22 -11.61
C GLU A 665 17.94 -12.73 -11.90
N LYS A 666 18.35 -12.40 -13.12
CA LYS A 666 18.53 -11.00 -13.54
C LYS A 666 17.17 -10.32 -13.69
N PHE A 667 16.99 -9.22 -12.99
CA PHE A 667 15.75 -8.43 -13.01
C PHE A 667 15.99 -6.93 -13.34
N THR A 668 17.23 -6.54 -13.61
CA THR A 668 17.58 -5.17 -14.02
C THR A 668 17.51 -4.95 -15.54
N VAL A 669 17.28 -3.71 -15.95
CA VAL A 669 17.09 -3.33 -17.35
C VAL A 669 18.43 -3.20 -18.09
N GLY A 670 18.59 -3.95 -19.18
CA GLY A 670 19.79 -3.90 -20.02
C GLY A 670 21.06 -4.23 -19.23
N ASP A 671 22.05 -3.33 -19.24
CA ASP A 671 23.31 -3.47 -18.49
C ASP A 671 23.34 -2.68 -17.18
N ARG A 672 22.19 -2.14 -16.74
CA ARG A 672 22.09 -1.41 -15.47
C ARG A 672 22.32 -2.35 -14.30
N LYS A 673 22.81 -1.78 -13.21
CA LYS A 673 23.11 -2.48 -11.97
C LYS A 673 22.55 -1.71 -10.79
N PHE A 674 22.28 -2.39 -9.69
CA PHE A 674 22.05 -1.80 -8.39
C PHE A 674 23.29 -1.97 -7.52
N GLU A 675 23.45 -1.07 -6.56
CA GLU A 675 24.58 -1.08 -5.63
C GLU A 675 24.22 -1.90 -4.39
N VAL A 676 25.16 -2.71 -3.93
CA VAL A 676 25.08 -3.46 -2.69
C VAL A 676 26.17 -2.94 -1.77
N ARG A 677 25.76 -2.48 -0.59
CA ARG A 677 26.66 -2.06 0.50
C ARG A 677 26.51 -3.04 1.65
N ILE A 678 27.61 -3.56 2.16
CA ILE A 678 27.62 -4.47 3.31
C ILE A 678 28.64 -3.99 4.33
N LYS A 679 28.20 -3.77 5.57
CA LYS A 679 29.09 -3.38 6.68
C LYS A 679 30.02 -4.54 7.06
N LEU A 680 31.28 -4.20 7.29
CA LEU A 680 32.30 -5.11 7.82
C LEU A 680 32.04 -5.39 9.31
N LEU A 681 32.16 -6.64 9.73
CA LEU A 681 31.92 -7.06 11.12
C LEU A 681 33.03 -6.59 12.07
N GLU A 682 34.30 -6.69 11.65
CA GLU A 682 35.52 -6.12 12.26
C GLU A 682 36.70 -6.57 11.38
N SER A 683 37.38 -5.64 10.69
CA SER A 683 38.40 -6.00 9.69
C SER A 683 39.68 -6.51 10.37
N ASN A 684 39.96 -7.80 10.23
CA ASN A 684 41.15 -8.46 10.75
C ASN A 684 42.18 -8.83 9.66
N THR A 685 41.95 -8.42 8.41
CA THR A 685 42.75 -8.88 7.25
C THR A 685 43.01 -7.79 6.21
N ASP A 686 44.17 -7.89 5.53
CA ASP A 686 44.61 -6.96 4.49
C ASP A 686 44.00 -7.26 3.10
N MET A 687 43.40 -8.44 2.91
CA MET A 687 42.88 -8.91 1.62
C MET A 687 41.46 -9.48 1.75
N ILE A 688 40.49 -8.72 1.25
CA ILE A 688 39.07 -9.07 1.27
C ILE A 688 38.59 -9.39 -0.17
N GLY A 689 37.92 -10.52 -0.34
CA GLY A 689 37.23 -10.87 -1.59
C GLY A 689 35.72 -10.99 -1.34
N VAL A 690 34.90 -10.43 -2.23
CA VAL A 690 33.45 -10.63 -2.22
C VAL A 690 33.11 -11.78 -3.17
N TYR A 691 32.25 -12.69 -2.72
CA TYR A 691 31.85 -13.88 -3.45
C TYR A 691 30.33 -13.97 -3.55
N ARG A 692 29.84 -14.37 -4.72
CA ARG A 692 28.43 -14.63 -5.02
C ARG A 692 28.19 -16.10 -5.31
N SER A 693 27.10 -16.67 -4.83
CA SER A 693 26.56 -17.97 -5.26
C SER A 693 25.04 -17.89 -5.43
N ASP A 694 24.48 -18.86 -6.15
CA ASP A 694 23.06 -19.20 -6.07
C ASP A 694 22.74 -19.71 -4.65
N PRO A 695 21.71 -19.16 -3.95
CA PRO A 695 21.36 -19.53 -2.58
C PRO A 695 20.77 -20.94 -2.44
N ASP A 696 20.22 -21.53 -3.51
CA ASP A 696 19.69 -22.90 -3.48
C ASP A 696 20.78 -23.95 -3.66
N ASN A 697 21.91 -23.56 -4.27
CA ASN A 697 23.06 -24.43 -4.54
C ASN A 697 24.20 -24.24 -3.53
N LEU A 698 24.70 -23.02 -3.34
CA LEU A 698 25.83 -22.67 -2.44
C LEU A 698 27.17 -23.40 -2.69
N VAL A 699 27.33 -24.11 -3.81
CA VAL A 699 28.58 -24.82 -4.17
C VAL A 699 29.51 -23.99 -5.06
N ASN A 700 28.95 -23.22 -6.00
CA ASN A 700 29.72 -22.49 -7.01
C ASN A 700 29.81 -21.01 -6.66
N TRP A 701 31.01 -20.57 -6.30
CA TRP A 701 31.26 -19.19 -5.89
C TRP A 701 32.00 -18.39 -6.95
N VAL A 702 31.45 -17.23 -7.32
CA VAL A 702 32.04 -16.29 -8.27
C VAL A 702 32.58 -15.09 -7.51
N ARG A 703 33.87 -14.78 -7.70
CA ARG A 703 34.48 -13.58 -7.13
C ARG A 703 33.95 -12.34 -7.84
N MET A 704 33.58 -11.33 -7.06
CA MET A 704 33.05 -10.06 -7.53
C MET A 704 34.09 -8.94 -7.37
N ASP A 705 34.02 -7.95 -8.25
CA ASP A 705 34.76 -6.70 -8.08
C ASP A 705 34.05 -5.83 -7.05
N ALA A 706 34.72 -5.61 -5.91
CA ALA A 706 34.22 -4.81 -4.80
C ALA A 706 35.27 -3.81 -4.34
N LYS A 707 34.82 -2.71 -3.76
CA LYS A 707 35.66 -1.66 -3.17
C LYS A 707 35.29 -1.49 -1.71
N THR A 708 36.26 -1.12 -0.89
CA THR A 708 36.03 -0.75 0.50
C THR A 708 35.85 0.75 0.61
N GLU A 709 34.71 1.20 1.12
CA GLU A 709 34.42 2.60 1.41
C GLU A 709 34.16 2.74 2.92
N GLY A 710 35.15 3.25 3.67
CA GLY A 710 35.04 3.33 5.13
C GLY A 710 34.92 1.94 5.78
N GLN A 711 33.81 1.68 6.47
CA GLN A 711 33.49 0.38 7.08
C GLN A 711 32.55 -0.49 6.22
N GLU A 712 32.37 -0.14 4.95
CA GLU A 712 31.46 -0.85 4.04
C GLU A 712 32.21 -1.41 2.84
N LEU A 713 31.76 -2.57 2.38
CA LEU A 713 32.09 -3.10 1.06
C LEU A 713 30.99 -2.73 0.09
N VAL A 714 31.39 -2.14 -1.03
CA VAL A 714 30.49 -1.64 -2.06
C VAL A 714 30.79 -2.34 -3.38
N PHE A 715 29.75 -2.90 -4.00
CA PHE A 715 29.83 -3.56 -5.30
C PHE A 715 28.50 -3.41 -6.04
N SER A 716 28.52 -3.62 -7.37
CA SER A 716 27.32 -3.45 -8.20
C SER A 716 26.94 -4.74 -8.91
N VAL A 717 25.65 -5.09 -8.88
CA VAL A 717 25.12 -6.35 -9.41
C VAL A 717 23.83 -6.11 -10.21
N ASP A 718 23.48 -7.05 -11.08
CA ASP A 718 22.29 -6.99 -11.94
C ASP A 718 21.22 -8.05 -11.56
N GLN A 719 21.51 -8.88 -10.56
CA GLN A 719 20.72 -10.04 -10.15
C GLN A 719 20.93 -10.31 -8.65
N GLY A 720 20.01 -11.06 -8.03
CA GLY A 720 20.16 -11.49 -6.65
C GLY A 720 21.16 -12.63 -6.47
N GLY A 721 21.10 -13.28 -5.32
CA GLY A 721 22.02 -14.35 -4.92
C GLY A 721 22.46 -14.25 -3.46
N ALA A 722 23.25 -15.21 -3.01
CA ALA A 722 23.94 -15.17 -1.73
C ALA A 722 25.31 -14.50 -1.90
N TYR A 723 25.53 -13.39 -1.19
CA TYR A 723 26.75 -12.60 -1.22
C TYR A 723 27.46 -12.65 0.13
N VAL A 724 28.78 -12.82 0.14
CA VAL A 724 29.59 -12.80 1.37
C VAL A 724 31.00 -12.31 1.09
N ALA A 725 31.57 -11.57 2.04
CA ALA A 725 32.97 -11.19 1.99
C ALA A 725 33.84 -12.13 2.83
N ARG A 726 34.96 -12.56 2.26
CA ARG A 726 35.92 -13.47 2.90
C ARG A 726 37.30 -12.84 2.92
N GLY A 727 37.96 -12.91 4.07
CA GLY A 727 39.28 -12.37 4.32
C GLY A 727 40.37 -13.45 4.29
N THR A 728 41.59 -13.06 3.94
CA THR A 728 42.81 -13.90 4.02
C THR A 728 43.95 -13.14 4.67
N VAL A 729 44.73 -13.83 5.52
CA VAL A 729 45.90 -13.23 6.15
C VAL A 729 47.03 -13.10 5.12
N SER A 730 47.65 -11.92 5.05
CA SER A 730 48.85 -11.70 4.24
C SER A 730 49.94 -12.73 4.58
N GLY A 731 50.41 -13.47 3.55
CA GLY A 731 51.51 -14.43 3.69
C GLY A 731 52.82 -13.81 4.24
N GLY A 732 52.94 -12.47 4.21
CA GLY A 732 54.09 -11.76 4.78
C GLY A 732 54.19 -11.87 6.31
N PHE A 733 53.07 -11.91 7.02
CA PHE A 733 53.07 -12.07 8.48
C PHE A 733 53.47 -13.49 8.89
N VAL A 734 52.93 -14.49 8.20
CA VAL A 734 53.27 -15.92 8.41
C VAL A 734 54.74 -16.18 8.07
N ALA A 735 55.23 -15.64 6.94
CA ALA A 735 56.64 -15.72 6.59
C ALA A 735 57.54 -15.05 7.65
N GLY A 736 57.15 -13.89 8.17
CA GLY A 736 57.88 -13.19 9.24
C GLY A 736 58.00 -14.00 10.54
N VAL A 737 56.91 -14.62 10.99
CA VAL A 737 56.90 -15.48 12.18
C VAL A 737 57.74 -16.75 11.97
N VAL A 738 57.62 -17.39 10.81
CA VAL A 738 58.41 -18.59 10.47
C VAL A 738 59.89 -18.25 10.37
N ILE A 739 60.25 -17.14 9.73
CA ILE A 739 61.65 -16.66 9.65
C ILE A 739 62.18 -16.36 11.05
N ALA A 740 61.42 -15.68 11.90
CA ALA A 740 61.82 -15.39 13.28
C ALA A 740 62.07 -16.67 14.09
N LEU A 741 61.20 -17.68 13.96
CA LEU A 741 61.38 -18.97 14.62
C LEU A 741 62.59 -19.74 14.08
N VAL A 742 62.83 -19.73 12.77
CA VAL A 742 64.00 -20.35 12.14
C VAL A 742 65.29 -19.64 12.60
N VAL A 743 65.31 -18.31 12.64
CA VAL A 743 66.45 -17.53 13.15
C VAL A 743 66.70 -17.85 14.62
N LEU A 744 65.65 -17.98 15.43
CA LEU A 744 65.78 -18.32 16.85
C LEU A 744 66.35 -19.74 17.05
N VAL A 745 65.92 -20.72 16.25
CA VAL A 745 66.47 -22.09 16.24
C VAL A 745 67.94 -22.09 15.79
N VAL A 746 68.31 -21.28 14.80
CA VAL A 746 69.71 -21.15 14.34
C VAL A 746 70.57 -20.46 15.40
N ILE A 747 70.07 -19.43 16.09
CA ILE A 747 70.79 -18.76 17.18
C ILE A 747 70.96 -19.71 18.36
N VAL A 748 69.91 -20.42 18.78
CA VAL A 748 69.99 -21.37 19.90
C VAL A 748 70.89 -22.55 19.54
N GLY A 749 70.70 -23.16 18.37
CA GLY A 749 71.53 -24.26 17.88
C GLY A 749 72.99 -23.86 17.67
N GLY A 750 73.23 -22.67 17.11
CA GLY A 750 74.56 -22.09 16.92
C GLY A 750 75.24 -21.73 18.24
N SER A 751 74.49 -21.20 19.21
CA SER A 751 74.98 -20.92 20.57
C SER A 751 75.36 -22.22 21.29
N VAL A 752 74.49 -23.23 21.24
CA VAL A 752 74.76 -24.56 21.82
C VAL A 752 76.00 -25.19 21.19
N PHE A 753 76.16 -25.11 19.86
CA PHE A 753 77.35 -25.61 19.17
C PHE A 753 78.62 -24.82 19.53
N TYR A 754 78.54 -23.49 19.58
CA TYR A 754 79.64 -22.60 19.94
C TYR A 754 80.14 -22.85 21.36
N PHE A 755 79.23 -22.97 22.33
CA PHE A 755 79.57 -23.24 23.73
C PHE A 755 80.03 -24.69 23.97
N ARG A 756 79.58 -25.66 23.15
CA ARG A 756 80.14 -27.02 23.16
C ARG A 756 81.60 -27.08 22.72
N LYS A 757 82.00 -26.20 21.79
CA LYS A 757 83.37 -26.16 21.23
C LYS A 757 84.31 -25.24 22.01
N ASN A 758 83.77 -24.37 22.87
CA ASN A 758 84.51 -23.41 23.69
C ASN A 758 84.00 -23.43 25.15
N PRO A 759 84.20 -24.53 25.91
CA PRO A 759 83.67 -24.68 27.26
C PRO A 759 84.15 -23.58 28.23
N ASP A 760 85.37 -23.09 28.06
CA ASP A 760 85.99 -22.05 28.90
C ASP A 760 85.22 -20.72 28.85
N LYS A 761 84.51 -20.43 27.75
CA LYS A 761 83.69 -19.21 27.62
C LYS A 761 82.34 -19.33 28.32
N TRP A 762 81.79 -20.53 28.45
CA TRP A 762 80.57 -20.80 29.22
C TRP A 762 80.79 -20.59 30.72
N GLU A 763 81.96 -20.94 31.24
CA GLU A 763 82.36 -20.68 32.62
C GLU A 763 82.50 -19.17 32.90
N SER A 764 82.99 -18.37 31.93
CA SER A 764 83.05 -16.91 32.09
C SER A 764 81.65 -16.26 32.16
N MET A 765 80.68 -16.74 31.38
CA MET A 765 79.29 -16.21 31.40
C MET A 765 78.56 -16.57 32.69
N THR A 766 78.74 -17.79 33.21
CA THR A 766 78.10 -18.21 34.47
C THR A 766 78.71 -17.52 35.69
N SER A 767 79.99 -17.12 35.64
CA SER A 767 80.61 -16.28 36.68
C SER A 767 80.04 -14.85 36.71
N SER A 768 79.66 -14.28 35.57
CA SER A 768 79.06 -12.93 35.48
C SER A 768 77.61 -12.89 35.97
N CYS A 769 76.83 -13.97 35.79
CA CYS A 769 75.42 -14.01 36.23
C CYS A 769 75.25 -14.29 37.74
N ARG A 770 76.27 -14.79 38.44
CA ARG A 770 76.24 -14.91 39.92
C ARG A 770 76.54 -13.60 40.66
N GLY A 771 76.97 -12.55 39.97
CA GLY A 771 77.28 -11.24 40.56
C GLY A 771 76.12 -10.23 40.61
N ALA A 772 74.97 -10.52 39.99
CA ALA A 772 73.87 -9.56 39.81
C ALA A 772 72.59 -9.92 40.59
N GLY A 773 72.72 -10.58 41.75
CA GLY A 773 71.63 -10.84 42.69
C GLY A 773 71.74 -9.96 43.94
N GLY A 774 71.71 -8.64 43.77
CA GLY A 774 71.86 -7.69 44.87
C GLY A 774 71.22 -6.33 44.63
N ARG A 775 70.08 -6.13 45.29
CA ARG A 775 69.32 -4.89 45.57
C ARG A 775 68.24 -4.43 44.57
N VAL A 776 67.05 -4.36 45.19
CA VAL A 776 65.73 -3.79 44.87
C VAL A 776 64.86 -4.61 43.93
#